data_AF-A0A1M5TLN2-F1
#
_entry.id   AF-A0A1M5TLN2-F1
#
_cell.length_a   1.000
_cell.length_b   1.000
_cell.length_c   1.000
_cell.angle_alpha   90.00
_cell.angle_beta   90.00
_cell.angle_gamma   90.00
#
_symmetry.space_group_name_H-M   'P 1'
#
loop_
_entity.id
_entity.type
_entity.pdbx_description
1 polymer ?
#
loop_
_entity_poly.entity_id
_entity_poly.type
_entity_poly.pdbx_seq_one_letter_code
_entity_poly.pdbx_strand_id
1 'polypeptide(L)'
;MLKNIFTLLSISILSLSQVFSQEDNKDPKAWTPEDIVYTESMRSPVFSPDGTMVVWSKSKAVKKKDRFVADLYLTRLNIQEDDSFLTTQLTYGDDSDYSPIFSKDGKSLYFLSSRDKGKKLWKLSLYGGEAEEIHEFDNGISSIQLKDENTLFFTAKNGKTLYDLEAEEKEDDVQIIEDSLHWQPSHIYAFDLKEDQITRITDNEKPIRSYQLSHDGNWLYYTITRSLSYGADAQKDPYSYLVNLKTGAKKQVLQDFEFPIYDVQFTADDSGFYFGTGFSSDPEWNGAGITELYYYDLASAKATKVDLDWKLGVGGGYTVAGNDVIVSLANKATMKLAYYTKKGTSWSRSEMDFDDKNEHVSLNAITEDASKIVYSYSTASKLPQYLIADLKKAKVSNEETFITLNKKLEKKYMPKSEIMTWTGYNGDEVTGILYYPNDYQEGKKYPLMLNIHGGPSSQDTDEWSGSWAYYPSILTQKNMFVLMPNYHGSTNHGLEYTEAIKGNYYEPELEDITKGIDKLVSEGKVDRDQMGTMGWSNGAILTTMLTVKYPDMFKVAAPGAGDVNWTSDFGTCQFGVSFDQSYFGGAPWDDTNGKTYNENYLIKSPLFEIEKIKTPTIIFHGSEDRAVPRDQGWEYYRGLQQVGKTPVKFLWFPGQPHSLGKITHQLRKMKEEIAWIDTYLFDKKPTDNEAFKEDSPLAEIFKLEEAQQENGLYGVLNKDILIPETVQVKEDSISLGRFEVTNAQFKAFKNTFSFDTGKDNYPAVVSKTDAENYVTWLSAQTGKTYRLPNAKEAEKLQLKAAKSSKGQNNLNTWAGYDLTADDADLLLQKVKSLNYSLLKPVGSNKGVKVGDATLYDLGGNVAEYSATGTYDYSAYDFADPYDQKPVSSKHVGFRVVKE
;
A
#
# COMPACT_ATOMS: atom_id res chain seq x y z
N MET A 1 61.51 -51.33 3.97
CA MET A 1 60.14 -51.80 4.31
C MET A 1 59.15 -50.93 3.55
N LEU A 2 58.34 -51.61 2.74
CA LEU A 2 57.02 -51.28 2.17
C LEU A 2 56.42 -49.85 2.25
N LYS A 3 56.19 -49.28 1.05
CA LYS A 3 54.86 -49.00 0.40
C LYS A 3 53.78 -48.20 1.18
N ASN A 4 53.41 -47.00 0.69
CA ASN A 4 52.22 -46.75 -0.18
C ASN A 4 51.92 -45.23 -0.35
N ILE A 5 51.93 -44.70 -1.59
CA ILE A 5 50.79 -44.29 -2.47
C ILE A 5 50.12 -42.95 -2.08
N PHE A 6 50.23 -41.90 -2.92
CA PHE A 6 49.13 -41.42 -3.80
C PHE A 6 49.54 -40.24 -4.71
N THR A 7 49.40 -40.52 -6.01
CA THR A 7 49.48 -39.65 -7.18
C THR A 7 48.29 -38.70 -7.19
N LEU A 8 48.51 -37.39 -7.30
CA LEU A 8 47.45 -36.41 -7.60
C LEU A 8 47.13 -36.48 -9.10
N LEU A 9 46.00 -37.11 -9.43
CA LEU A 9 45.42 -37.11 -10.77
C LEU A 9 44.50 -35.89 -10.90
N SER A 10 44.77 -35.08 -11.92
CA SER A 10 43.94 -33.98 -12.37
C SER A 10 42.62 -34.54 -12.92
N ILE A 11 41.49 -34.16 -12.30
CA ILE A 11 40.16 -34.33 -12.89
C ILE A 11 39.54 -32.93 -12.97
N SER A 12 39.66 -32.34 -14.16
CA SER A 12 38.89 -31.16 -14.57
C SER A 12 37.43 -31.60 -14.74
N ILE A 13 36.58 -31.28 -13.77
CA ILE A 13 35.13 -31.36 -13.94
C ILE A 13 34.71 -30.07 -14.62
N LEU A 14 34.42 -30.14 -15.92
CA LEU A 14 33.57 -29.18 -16.61
C LEU A 14 32.15 -29.32 -16.03
N SER A 15 31.83 -28.51 -15.04
CA SER A 15 30.44 -28.19 -14.72
C SER A 15 29.98 -27.10 -15.67
N LEU A 16 29.34 -27.50 -16.77
CA LEU A 16 28.50 -26.62 -17.58
C LEU A 16 27.38 -26.09 -16.68
N SER A 17 27.52 -24.85 -16.24
CA SER A 17 26.44 -24.06 -15.68
C SER A 17 25.40 -23.82 -16.78
N GLN A 18 24.36 -24.65 -16.81
CA GLN A 18 23.12 -24.31 -17.49
C GLN A 18 22.48 -23.15 -16.71
N VAL A 19 22.70 -21.93 -17.20
CA VAL A 19 21.90 -20.77 -16.81
C VAL A 19 20.55 -20.97 -17.47
N PHE A 20 19.64 -21.68 -16.78
CA PHE A 20 18.23 -21.54 -17.10
C PHE A 20 17.83 -20.13 -16.64
N SER A 21 17.66 -19.23 -17.61
CA SER A 21 16.80 -18.06 -17.43
C SER A 21 15.40 -18.60 -17.11
N GLN A 22 15.12 -18.76 -15.82
CA GLN A 22 13.78 -19.01 -15.34
C GLN A 22 13.05 -17.68 -15.53
N GLU A 23 12.25 -17.52 -16.59
CA GLU A 23 11.10 -16.62 -16.50
C GLU A 23 10.32 -17.16 -15.28
N ASP A 24 10.46 -16.47 -14.15
CA ASP A 24 9.78 -16.76 -12.90
C ASP A 24 8.28 -16.83 -13.23
N ASN A 25 7.76 -18.04 -13.38
CA ASN A 25 6.35 -18.30 -13.51
C ASN A 25 5.75 -18.08 -12.11
N LYS A 26 5.70 -16.81 -11.68
CA LYS A 26 5.31 -16.42 -10.33
C LYS A 26 3.89 -16.93 -10.10
N ASP A 27 3.72 -17.77 -9.07
CA ASP A 27 2.42 -18.29 -8.68
C ASP A 27 1.42 -17.12 -8.57
N PRO A 28 0.36 -17.07 -9.39
CA PRO A 28 -0.60 -15.96 -9.36
C PRO A 28 -1.29 -15.82 -8.00
N LYS A 29 -1.28 -16.86 -7.16
CA LYS A 29 -1.82 -16.86 -5.79
C LYS A 29 -0.86 -16.25 -4.77
N ALA A 30 0.40 -16.01 -5.12
CA ALA A 30 1.35 -15.39 -4.22
C ALA A 30 1.10 -13.89 -4.06
N TRP A 31 1.22 -13.37 -2.85
CA TRP A 31 1.18 -11.94 -2.53
C TRP A 31 2.43 -11.23 -2.99
N THR A 32 2.24 -10.04 -3.54
CA THR A 32 3.30 -9.10 -3.92
C THR A 32 3.17 -7.79 -3.11
N PRO A 33 4.24 -6.99 -3.00
CA PRO A 33 4.15 -5.64 -2.41
C PRO A 33 3.06 -4.79 -3.06
N GLU A 34 2.87 -4.91 -4.38
CA GLU A 34 1.82 -4.23 -5.12
C GLU A 34 0.41 -4.69 -4.72
N ASP A 35 0.21 -5.98 -4.40
CA ASP A 35 -1.08 -6.47 -3.90
C ASP A 35 -1.45 -5.82 -2.57
N ILE A 36 -0.49 -5.62 -1.67
CA ILE A 36 -0.68 -4.95 -0.37
C ILE A 36 -0.92 -3.46 -0.55
N VAL A 37 0.00 -2.76 -1.21
CA VAL A 37 -0.03 -1.30 -1.39
C VAL A 37 -1.26 -0.85 -2.18
N TYR A 38 -1.77 -1.66 -3.10
CA TYR A 38 -2.95 -1.33 -3.91
C TYR A 38 -4.26 -1.90 -3.38
N THR A 39 -4.31 -2.28 -2.10
CA THR A 39 -5.57 -2.66 -1.44
C THR A 39 -6.49 -1.45 -1.36
N GLU A 40 -7.71 -1.59 -1.87
CA GLU A 40 -8.76 -0.57 -1.79
C GLU A 40 -9.52 -0.69 -0.45
N SER A 41 -9.99 0.43 0.08
CA SER A 41 -10.84 0.46 1.29
C SER A 41 -11.95 1.48 1.17
N MET A 42 -13.09 1.19 1.81
CA MET A 42 -14.17 2.15 2.03
C MET A 42 -13.80 3.07 3.18
N ARG A 43 -14.08 4.36 3.02
CA ARG A 43 -13.85 5.40 4.04
C ARG A 43 -15.08 6.30 4.15
N SER A 44 -15.39 6.69 5.39
CA SER A 44 -16.41 7.68 5.73
C SER A 44 -17.79 7.44 5.07
N PRO A 45 -18.41 6.26 5.25
CA PRO A 45 -19.78 6.07 4.82
C PRO A 45 -20.74 6.97 5.61
N VAL A 46 -21.69 7.58 4.91
CA VAL A 46 -22.72 8.46 5.47
C VAL A 46 -24.05 8.08 4.85
N PHE A 47 -25.07 7.85 5.67
CA PHE A 47 -26.44 7.58 5.21
C PHE A 47 -27.11 8.85 4.69
N SER A 48 -28.00 8.71 3.70
CA SER A 48 -28.94 9.76 3.33
C SER A 48 -29.94 10.04 4.47
N PRO A 49 -30.56 11.23 4.52
CA PRO A 49 -31.52 11.57 5.58
C PRO A 49 -32.70 10.59 5.70
N ASP A 50 -33.11 9.98 4.59
CA ASP A 50 -34.19 8.98 4.55
C ASP A 50 -33.70 7.53 4.78
N GLY A 51 -32.38 7.33 4.94
CA GLY A 51 -31.77 6.02 5.15
C GLY A 51 -31.80 5.08 3.93
N THR A 52 -32.14 5.56 2.73
CA THR A 52 -32.24 4.71 1.53
C THR A 52 -30.97 4.65 0.68
N MET A 53 -30.00 5.51 0.96
CA MET A 53 -28.72 5.59 0.24
C MET A 53 -27.56 5.75 1.20
N VAL A 54 -26.36 5.40 0.75
CA VAL A 54 -25.11 5.62 1.49
C VAL A 54 -24.07 6.19 0.54
N VAL A 55 -23.55 7.38 0.85
CA VAL A 55 -22.37 7.93 0.17
C VAL A 55 -21.12 7.51 0.93
N TRP A 56 -20.06 7.15 0.23
CA TRP A 56 -18.79 6.76 0.82
C TRP A 56 -17.65 7.10 -0.13
N SER A 57 -16.42 7.04 0.36
CA SER A 57 -15.22 7.31 -0.45
C SER A 57 -14.36 6.07 -0.58
N LYS A 58 -13.85 5.80 -1.79
CA LYS A 58 -12.94 4.68 -2.05
C LYS A 58 -11.51 5.18 -2.15
N SER A 59 -10.65 4.73 -1.24
CA SER A 59 -9.21 4.98 -1.35
C SER A 59 -8.59 4.10 -2.44
N LYS A 60 -7.85 4.70 -3.38
CA LYS A 60 -7.14 4.01 -4.46
C LYS A 60 -5.76 4.62 -4.73
N ALA A 61 -4.86 3.81 -5.27
CA ALA A 61 -3.54 4.26 -5.71
C ALA A 61 -3.57 4.89 -7.11
N VAL A 62 -2.98 6.08 -7.27
CA VAL A 62 -2.80 6.75 -8.56
C VAL A 62 -1.32 6.81 -8.91
N LYS A 63 -0.84 5.78 -9.63
CA LYS A 63 0.59 5.57 -9.95
C LYS A 63 1.25 6.80 -10.59
N LYS A 64 0.57 7.44 -11.54
CA LYS A 64 1.12 8.60 -12.28
C LYS A 64 1.35 9.84 -11.40
N LYS A 65 0.64 9.96 -10.27
CA LYS A 65 0.82 11.04 -9.29
C LYS A 65 1.53 10.59 -8.01
N ASP A 66 1.96 9.31 -7.97
CA ASP A 66 2.66 8.70 -6.84
C ASP A 66 1.99 8.93 -5.47
N ARG A 67 0.65 8.83 -5.44
CA ARG A 67 -0.15 9.09 -4.23
C ARG A 67 -1.45 8.29 -4.21
N PHE A 68 -2.06 8.24 -3.03
CA PHE A 68 -3.41 7.72 -2.84
C PHE A 68 -4.43 8.84 -2.98
N VAL A 69 -5.57 8.53 -3.58
CA VAL A 69 -6.68 9.47 -3.76
C VAL A 69 -7.99 8.80 -3.37
N ALA A 70 -9.01 9.61 -3.09
CA ALA A 70 -10.35 9.15 -2.78
C ALA A 70 -11.34 9.61 -3.86
N ASP A 71 -12.13 8.68 -4.41
CA ASP A 71 -13.29 9.02 -5.25
C ASP A 71 -14.57 8.76 -4.47
N LEU A 72 -15.64 9.53 -4.74
CA LEU A 72 -16.94 9.34 -4.11
C LEU A 72 -17.76 8.26 -4.82
N TYR A 73 -18.45 7.45 -4.05
CA TYR A 73 -19.36 6.40 -4.48
C TYR A 73 -20.69 6.54 -3.75
N LEU A 74 -21.78 6.14 -4.41
CA LEU A 74 -23.12 6.14 -3.86
C LEU A 74 -23.77 4.78 -4.04
N THR A 75 -24.14 4.17 -2.93
CA THR A 75 -24.84 2.89 -2.88
C THR A 75 -26.32 3.11 -2.59
N ARG A 76 -27.20 2.51 -3.40
CA ARG A 76 -28.67 2.60 -3.27
C ARG A 76 -29.22 1.34 -2.63
N LEU A 77 -29.77 1.47 -1.43
CA LEU A 77 -30.20 0.32 -0.62
C LEU A 77 -31.52 -0.31 -1.08
N ASN A 78 -32.22 0.31 -2.03
CA ASN A 78 -33.47 -0.17 -2.60
C ASN A 78 -33.30 -0.88 -3.96
N ILE A 79 -32.08 -0.97 -4.49
CA ILE A 79 -31.79 -1.57 -5.79
C ILE A 79 -30.66 -2.58 -5.62
N GLN A 80 -30.94 -3.85 -5.94
CA GLN A 80 -29.96 -4.93 -5.94
C GLN A 80 -29.29 -5.05 -7.33
N GLU A 81 -27.99 -5.29 -7.35
CA GLU A 81 -27.16 -5.57 -8.52
C GLU A 81 -26.21 -6.73 -8.18
N ASP A 82 -26.42 -7.88 -8.82
CA ASP A 82 -25.78 -9.16 -8.46
C ASP A 82 -26.00 -9.52 -6.98
N ASP A 83 -24.92 -9.78 -6.23
CA ASP A 83 -24.91 -10.14 -4.80
C ASP A 83 -24.71 -8.93 -3.86
N SER A 84 -24.94 -7.69 -4.35
CA SER A 84 -24.76 -6.46 -3.57
C SER A 84 -25.71 -5.34 -4.03
N PHE A 85 -25.71 -4.21 -3.33
CA PHE A 85 -26.51 -3.05 -3.72
C PHE A 85 -25.91 -2.30 -4.91
N LEU A 86 -26.77 -1.73 -5.77
CA LEU A 86 -26.36 -0.87 -6.87
C LEU A 86 -25.46 0.25 -6.35
N THR A 87 -24.21 0.25 -6.83
CA THR A 87 -23.18 1.18 -6.38
C THR A 87 -22.64 1.94 -7.58
N THR A 88 -22.83 3.27 -7.58
CA THR A 88 -22.40 4.15 -8.66
C THR A 88 -21.21 4.97 -8.22
N GLN A 89 -20.15 4.98 -9.01
CA GLN A 89 -19.05 5.94 -8.85
C GLN A 89 -19.55 7.33 -9.25
N LEU A 90 -19.43 8.29 -8.34
CA LEU A 90 -19.91 9.66 -8.53
C LEU A 90 -18.83 10.60 -9.06
N THR A 91 -17.60 10.42 -8.63
CA THR A 91 -16.48 11.26 -9.07
C THR A 91 -15.34 10.44 -9.64
N TYR A 92 -14.61 11.04 -10.57
CA TYR A 92 -13.47 10.42 -11.24
C TYR A 92 -12.31 11.41 -11.26
N GLY A 93 -11.19 11.02 -10.67
CA GLY A 93 -10.01 11.87 -10.75
C GLY A 93 -8.72 11.23 -10.30
N ASP A 94 -7.69 12.07 -10.37
CA ASP A 94 -6.36 11.83 -9.82
C ASP A 94 -6.12 12.65 -8.55
N ASP A 95 -7.17 13.29 -8.04
CA ASP A 95 -7.22 14.11 -6.84
C ASP A 95 -8.29 13.52 -5.93
N SER A 96 -8.28 13.88 -4.65
CA SER A 96 -9.23 13.33 -3.68
C SER A 96 -10.46 14.20 -3.63
N ASP A 97 -11.63 13.57 -3.76
CA ASP A 97 -12.92 14.13 -3.40
C ASP A 97 -13.32 13.54 -2.04
N TYR A 98 -13.64 14.40 -1.06
CA TYR A 98 -13.75 14.02 0.35
C TYR A 98 -14.77 14.85 1.11
N SER A 99 -15.05 14.44 2.35
CA SER A 99 -16.06 15.03 3.25
C SER A 99 -17.45 15.17 2.60
N PRO A 100 -18.01 14.10 1.98
CA PRO A 100 -19.34 14.17 1.39
C PRO A 100 -20.41 14.33 2.48
N ILE A 101 -21.37 15.22 2.25
CA ILE A 101 -22.59 15.36 3.07
C ILE A 101 -23.81 15.45 2.15
N PHE A 102 -24.91 14.80 2.52
CA PHE A 102 -26.18 14.95 1.80
C PHE A 102 -26.80 16.31 2.08
N SER A 103 -27.47 16.89 1.08
CA SER A 103 -28.49 17.91 1.32
C SER A 103 -29.57 17.37 2.26
N LYS A 104 -30.20 18.24 3.05
CA LYS A 104 -31.24 17.83 4.01
C LYS A 104 -32.45 17.18 3.30
N ASP A 105 -32.73 17.56 2.06
CA ASP A 105 -33.74 16.91 1.21
C ASP A 105 -33.26 15.62 0.50
N GLY A 106 -32.00 15.22 0.66
CA GLY A 106 -31.41 14.01 0.09
C GLY A 106 -31.19 14.02 -1.42
N LYS A 107 -31.40 15.14 -2.12
CA LYS A 107 -31.34 15.21 -3.60
C LYS A 107 -29.96 15.53 -4.16
N SER A 108 -29.04 16.00 -3.33
CA SER A 108 -27.70 16.41 -3.76
C SER A 108 -26.66 16.06 -2.70
N LEU A 109 -25.39 16.07 -3.11
CA LEU A 109 -24.24 15.94 -2.24
C LEU A 109 -23.42 17.21 -2.28
N TYR A 110 -22.99 17.70 -1.11
CA TYR A 110 -21.92 18.68 -0.99
C TYR A 110 -20.62 17.98 -0.63
N PHE A 111 -19.50 18.40 -1.20
CA PHE A 111 -18.19 17.81 -0.92
C PHE A 111 -17.05 18.78 -1.22
N LEU A 112 -15.85 18.40 -0.79
CA LEU A 112 -14.61 19.14 -1.03
C LEU A 112 -13.69 18.35 -1.96
N SER A 113 -12.79 19.05 -2.65
CA SER A 113 -11.83 18.43 -3.56
C SER A 113 -10.41 18.94 -3.34
N SER A 114 -9.42 18.05 -3.44
CA SER A 114 -8.01 18.47 -3.42
C SER A 114 -7.54 19.06 -4.75
N ARG A 115 -8.36 19.00 -5.81
CA ARG A 115 -8.11 19.67 -7.11
C ARG A 115 -7.88 21.17 -6.94
N ASP A 116 -8.70 21.80 -6.11
CA ASP A 116 -8.68 23.22 -5.80
C ASP A 116 -8.05 23.53 -4.43
N LYS A 117 -7.38 22.54 -3.82
CA LYS A 117 -6.82 22.63 -2.46
C LYS A 117 -7.89 22.92 -1.38
N GLY A 118 -9.12 22.44 -1.58
CA GLY A 118 -10.24 22.62 -0.67
C GLY A 118 -10.81 24.05 -0.68
N LYS A 119 -10.53 24.84 -1.71
CA LYS A 119 -11.07 26.20 -1.88
C LYS A 119 -12.49 26.22 -2.42
N LYS A 120 -13.00 25.14 -3.00
CA LYS A 120 -14.33 25.15 -3.61
C LYS A 120 -15.27 24.21 -2.87
N LEU A 121 -16.49 24.70 -2.64
CA LEU A 121 -17.61 23.85 -2.27
C LEU A 121 -18.25 23.34 -3.56
N TRP A 122 -18.22 22.03 -3.73
CA TRP A 122 -18.83 21.36 -4.86
C TRP A 122 -20.19 20.80 -4.48
N LYS A 123 -21.14 20.87 -5.40
CA LYS A 123 -22.43 20.19 -5.29
C LYS A 123 -22.63 19.23 -6.45
N LEU A 124 -23.15 18.04 -6.16
CA LEU A 124 -23.48 17.04 -7.17
C LEU A 124 -24.94 16.64 -7.05
N SER A 125 -25.71 16.81 -8.13
CA SER A 125 -27.09 16.33 -8.23
C SER A 125 -27.14 14.82 -8.32
N LEU A 126 -28.00 14.18 -7.53
CA LEU A 126 -28.19 12.72 -7.57
C LEU A 126 -29.12 12.25 -8.70
N TYR A 127 -29.67 13.18 -9.48
CA TYR A 127 -30.46 12.91 -10.69
C TYR A 127 -29.63 12.94 -11.98
N GLY A 128 -28.32 13.16 -11.87
CA GLY A 128 -27.38 13.27 -12.99
C GLY A 128 -26.94 14.71 -13.28
N GLY A 129 -25.87 14.83 -14.05
CA GLY A 129 -25.12 16.07 -14.29
C GLY A 129 -23.68 15.98 -13.76
N GLU A 130 -22.85 16.95 -14.11
CA GLU A 130 -21.51 17.11 -13.52
C GLU A 130 -21.60 17.86 -12.18
N ALA A 131 -20.55 17.76 -11.36
CA ALA A 131 -20.45 18.53 -10.14
C ALA A 131 -20.40 20.03 -10.47
N GLU A 132 -21.29 20.81 -9.85
CA GLU A 132 -21.31 22.26 -9.96
C GLU A 132 -20.48 22.89 -8.84
N GLU A 133 -19.72 23.92 -9.19
CA GLU A 133 -19.09 24.80 -8.22
C GLU A 133 -20.15 25.73 -7.62
N ILE A 134 -20.29 25.69 -6.29
CA ILE A 134 -21.22 26.57 -5.58
C ILE A 134 -20.56 27.89 -5.21
N HIS A 135 -19.36 27.82 -4.66
CA HIS A 135 -18.60 28.99 -4.22
C HIS A 135 -17.11 28.66 -4.11
N GLU A 136 -16.26 29.63 -4.45
CA GLU A 136 -14.81 29.59 -4.22
C GLU A 136 -14.45 30.48 -3.02
N PHE A 137 -13.83 29.87 -2.01
CA PHE A 137 -13.41 30.48 -0.77
C PHE A 137 -11.91 30.82 -0.82
N ASP A 138 -11.56 32.06 -0.49
CA ASP A 138 -10.19 32.58 -0.61
C ASP A 138 -9.12 31.71 0.09
N ASN A 139 -9.45 31.22 1.29
CA ASN A 139 -8.50 30.59 2.22
C ASN A 139 -8.67 29.06 2.37
N GLY A 140 -9.48 28.43 1.52
CA GLY A 140 -9.82 27.02 1.69
C GLY A 140 -10.75 26.77 2.88
N ILE A 141 -11.53 25.70 2.78
CA ILE A 141 -12.49 25.29 3.81
C ILE A 141 -12.27 23.83 4.19
N SER A 142 -12.66 23.48 5.41
CA SER A 142 -12.64 22.11 5.91
C SER A 142 -13.80 21.88 6.88
N SER A 143 -13.98 20.63 7.29
CA SER A 143 -14.94 20.25 8.35
C SER A 143 -16.35 20.75 8.04
N ILE A 144 -16.89 20.49 6.86
CA ILE A 144 -18.22 20.99 6.47
C ILE A 144 -19.35 20.25 7.19
N GLN A 145 -20.37 20.95 7.68
CA GLN A 145 -21.59 20.39 8.28
C GLN A 145 -22.82 21.25 7.92
N LEU A 146 -23.97 20.64 7.65
CA LEU A 146 -25.21 21.40 7.42
C LEU A 146 -25.92 21.70 8.74
N LYS A 147 -26.16 22.98 9.01
CA LYS A 147 -27.03 23.43 10.10
C LYS A 147 -28.51 23.24 9.74
N ASP A 148 -28.88 23.63 8.52
CA ASP A 148 -30.24 23.53 7.98
C ASP A 148 -30.20 23.44 6.43
N GLU A 149 -31.36 23.52 5.76
CA GLU A 149 -31.47 23.43 4.29
C GLU A 149 -30.64 24.48 3.53
N ASN A 150 -30.36 25.63 4.14
CA ASN A 150 -29.70 26.75 3.47
C ASN A 150 -28.35 27.11 4.08
N THR A 151 -28.02 26.60 5.26
CA THR A 151 -26.83 27.07 6.01
C THR A 151 -25.81 25.96 6.20
N LEU A 152 -24.62 26.14 5.63
CA LEU A 152 -23.48 25.24 5.76
C LEU A 152 -22.41 25.84 6.68
N PHE A 153 -22.01 25.11 7.71
CA PHE A 153 -20.90 25.48 8.58
C PHE A 153 -19.60 24.89 8.05
N PHE A 154 -18.51 25.62 8.23
CA PHE A 154 -17.18 25.20 7.84
C PHE A 154 -16.11 25.88 8.69
N THR A 155 -14.91 25.31 8.70
CA THR A 155 -13.72 25.94 9.27
C THR A 155 -12.86 26.51 8.15
N ALA A 156 -12.35 27.72 8.31
CA ALA A 156 -11.36 28.32 7.41
C ALA A 156 -10.31 29.11 8.19
N LYS A 157 -9.09 29.18 7.66
CA LYS A 157 -8.04 30.08 8.17
C LYS A 157 -8.33 31.52 7.75
N ASN A 158 -7.72 32.46 8.46
CA ASN A 158 -7.58 33.82 7.94
C ASN A 158 -6.68 33.84 6.69
N GLY A 159 -6.67 34.99 6.01
CA GLY A 159 -5.76 35.23 4.90
C GLY A 159 -4.31 35.28 5.36
N LYS A 160 -3.38 35.04 4.43
CA LYS A 160 -1.93 35.10 4.68
C LYS A 160 -1.52 36.43 5.32
N THR A 161 -0.62 36.38 6.29
CA THR A 161 -0.02 37.58 6.88
C THR A 161 0.92 38.23 5.86
N LEU A 162 1.26 39.51 6.05
CA LEU A 162 2.31 40.14 5.23
C LEU A 162 3.62 39.36 5.32
N TYR A 163 3.94 38.82 6.51
CA TYR A 163 5.09 37.95 6.72
C TYR A 163 5.03 36.70 5.81
N ASP A 164 3.90 35.99 5.79
CA ASP A 164 3.70 34.81 4.93
C ASP A 164 3.87 35.16 3.44
N LEU A 165 3.31 36.29 3.01
CA LEU A 165 3.37 36.75 1.61
C LEU A 165 4.81 37.14 1.22
N GLU A 166 5.51 37.85 2.08
CA GLU A 166 6.90 38.24 1.84
C GLU A 166 7.84 37.04 1.86
N ALA A 167 7.60 36.05 2.74
CA ALA A 167 8.36 34.81 2.76
C ALA A 167 8.18 34.04 1.45
N GLU A 168 6.94 33.92 0.96
CA GLU A 168 6.66 33.29 -0.34
C GLU A 168 7.29 34.05 -1.52
N GLU A 169 7.20 35.38 -1.54
CA GLU A 169 7.82 36.21 -2.59
C GLU A 169 9.35 36.07 -2.62
N LYS A 170 9.97 35.94 -1.44
CA LYS A 170 11.42 35.75 -1.29
C LYS A 170 11.84 34.29 -1.47
N GLU A 171 10.90 33.36 -1.67
CA GLU A 171 11.11 31.91 -1.60
C GLU A 171 11.84 31.50 -0.30
N ASP A 172 11.57 32.23 0.79
CA ASP A 172 12.12 31.97 2.12
C ASP A 172 11.36 30.79 2.75
N ASP A 173 12.00 29.63 2.71
CA ASP A 173 11.48 28.38 3.27
C ASP A 173 11.97 28.11 4.71
N VAL A 174 12.58 29.11 5.35
CA VAL A 174 13.03 29.02 6.74
C VAL A 174 11.82 28.89 7.67
N GLN A 175 11.81 27.83 8.49
CA GLN A 175 10.81 27.64 9.54
C GLN A 175 11.25 28.34 10.82
N ILE A 176 10.48 29.33 11.27
CA ILE A 176 10.69 29.97 12.57
C ILE A 176 9.93 29.19 13.65
N ILE A 177 10.66 28.60 14.60
CA ILE A 177 10.09 27.91 15.76
C ILE A 177 9.69 28.97 16.81
N GLU A 178 8.52 28.80 17.44
CA GLU A 178 7.90 29.74 18.41
C GLU A 178 7.34 31.05 17.84
N ASP A 179 7.05 31.10 16.54
CA ASP A 179 6.41 32.26 15.92
C ASP A 179 4.90 32.35 16.20
N SER A 180 4.57 32.45 17.49
CA SER A 180 3.20 32.71 17.95
C SER A 180 2.68 34.08 17.51
N LEU A 181 3.56 35.01 17.12
CA LEU A 181 3.22 36.35 16.64
C LEU A 181 2.62 36.33 15.24
N HIS A 182 3.01 35.38 14.40
CA HIS A 182 2.48 35.19 13.05
C HIS A 182 1.44 34.06 12.97
N TRP A 183 0.86 33.65 14.11
CA TRP A 183 -0.13 32.58 14.15
C TRP A 183 -1.44 32.98 13.44
N GLN A 184 -1.84 32.12 12.50
CA GLN A 184 -3.09 32.22 11.76
C GLN A 184 -4.21 31.45 12.49
N PRO A 185 -5.16 32.12 13.17
CA PRO A 185 -6.31 31.41 13.70
C PRO A 185 -7.20 30.91 12.55
N SER A 186 -7.78 29.73 12.76
CA SER A 186 -8.94 29.27 12.00
C SER A 186 -10.21 29.64 12.75
N HIS A 187 -11.29 29.94 12.03
CA HIS A 187 -12.58 30.26 12.61
C HIS A 187 -13.66 29.37 12.01
N ILE A 188 -14.77 29.26 12.74
CA ILE A 188 -15.99 28.61 12.25
C ILE A 188 -16.83 29.70 11.58
N TYR A 189 -17.32 29.39 10.39
CA TYR A 189 -18.15 30.26 9.57
C TYR A 189 -19.44 29.54 9.20
N ALA A 190 -20.50 30.31 8.95
CA ALA A 190 -21.73 29.87 8.34
C ALA A 190 -21.85 30.48 6.94
N PHE A 191 -22.15 29.65 5.95
CA PHE A 191 -22.39 30.04 4.56
C PHE A 191 -23.87 29.83 4.22
N ASP A 192 -24.54 30.92 3.81
CA ASP A 192 -25.89 30.87 3.25
C ASP A 192 -25.82 30.47 1.77
N LEU A 193 -26.29 29.26 1.47
CA LEU A 193 -26.28 28.63 0.15
C LEU A 193 -27.19 29.33 -0.88
N LYS A 194 -28.07 30.24 -0.46
CA LYS A 194 -29.01 30.96 -1.34
C LYS A 194 -28.59 32.39 -1.58
N GLU A 195 -28.25 33.08 -0.51
CA GLU A 195 -27.88 34.51 -0.54
C GLU A 195 -26.40 34.72 -0.83
N ASP A 196 -25.60 33.65 -0.89
CA ASP A 196 -24.15 33.67 -1.11
C ASP A 196 -23.43 34.51 -0.04
N GLN A 197 -23.89 34.41 1.21
CA GLN A 197 -23.40 35.22 2.33
C GLN A 197 -22.64 34.37 3.35
N ILE A 198 -21.42 34.80 3.69
CA ILE A 198 -20.58 34.18 4.72
C ILE A 198 -20.64 35.01 6.01
N THR A 199 -20.94 34.37 7.14
CA THR A 199 -20.95 34.96 8.47
C THR A 199 -19.98 34.23 9.40
N ARG A 200 -19.10 34.96 10.07
CA ARG A 200 -18.18 34.40 11.07
C ARG A 200 -18.92 34.11 12.38
N ILE A 201 -18.77 32.90 12.92
CA ILE A 201 -19.45 32.44 14.13
C ILE A 201 -18.57 32.57 15.39
N THR A 202 -17.26 32.40 15.25
CA THR A 202 -16.33 32.40 16.40
C THR A 202 -15.37 33.58 16.39
N ASP A 203 -15.07 34.12 17.58
CA ASP A 203 -14.16 35.24 17.83
C ASP A 203 -12.80 34.81 18.41
N ASN A 204 -12.47 33.53 18.28
CA ASN A 204 -11.27 32.92 18.86
C ASN A 204 -9.96 33.53 18.35
N GLU A 205 -8.93 33.57 19.19
CA GLU A 205 -7.59 34.05 18.83
C GLU A 205 -6.63 32.93 18.40
N LYS A 206 -6.94 31.68 18.77
CA LYS A 206 -6.15 30.48 18.45
C LYS A 206 -6.97 29.52 17.58
N PRO A 207 -6.37 28.66 16.74
CA PRO A 207 -7.08 27.78 15.83
C PRO A 207 -8.11 26.88 16.50
N ILE A 208 -9.19 26.66 15.76
CA ILE A 208 -10.18 25.63 16.04
C ILE A 208 -9.55 24.27 15.72
N ARG A 209 -9.59 23.36 16.68
CA ARG A 209 -9.12 21.98 16.50
C ARG A 209 -10.23 21.09 15.94
N SER A 210 -11.44 21.20 16.47
CA SER A 210 -12.62 20.47 16.02
C SER A 210 -13.90 21.21 16.39
N TYR A 211 -15.00 20.90 15.68
CA TYR A 211 -16.34 21.33 16.07
C TYR A 211 -17.40 20.29 15.70
N GLN A 212 -18.55 20.37 16.37
CA GLN A 212 -19.72 19.54 16.12
C GLN A 212 -21.00 20.36 16.29
N LEU A 213 -21.91 20.26 15.32
CA LEU A 213 -23.28 20.80 15.43
C LEU A 213 -24.24 19.75 16.01
N SER A 214 -25.24 20.24 16.74
CA SER A 214 -26.44 19.47 17.08
C SER A 214 -27.31 19.24 15.83
N HIS A 215 -28.12 18.18 15.84
CA HIS A 215 -28.92 17.77 14.68
C HIS A 215 -29.95 18.84 14.29
N ASP A 216 -30.53 19.49 15.31
CA ASP A 216 -31.46 20.62 15.20
C ASP A 216 -30.80 21.97 14.85
N GLY A 217 -29.47 22.02 14.76
CA GLY A 217 -28.68 23.21 14.43
C GLY A 217 -28.74 24.33 15.49
N ASN A 218 -29.14 24.04 16.72
CA ASN A 218 -29.26 25.02 17.81
C ASN A 218 -28.05 25.09 18.73
N TRP A 219 -27.19 24.07 18.73
CA TRP A 219 -25.98 24.02 19.53
C TRP A 219 -24.74 23.79 18.68
N LEU A 220 -23.66 24.45 19.07
CA LEU A 220 -22.33 24.26 18.51
C LEU A 220 -21.37 23.94 19.65
N TYR A 221 -20.74 22.77 19.58
CA TYR A 221 -19.58 22.43 20.38
C TYR A 221 -18.31 22.67 19.56
N TYR A 222 -17.27 23.26 20.14
CA TYR A 222 -15.96 23.34 19.50
C TYR A 222 -14.81 23.40 20.50
N THR A 223 -13.61 23.08 20.01
CA THR A 223 -12.37 23.12 20.81
C THR A 223 -11.35 24.09 20.20
N ILE A 224 -10.64 24.82 21.05
CA ILE A 224 -9.58 25.77 20.67
C ILE A 224 -8.22 25.25 21.13
N THR A 225 -7.28 25.10 20.20
CA THR A 225 -5.89 24.72 20.50
C THR A 225 -5.23 25.70 21.49
N ARG A 226 -4.52 25.19 22.50
CA ARG A 226 -3.84 26.02 23.52
C ARG A 226 -2.38 26.31 23.22
N SER A 227 -1.65 25.34 22.65
CA SER A 227 -0.29 25.55 22.14
C SER A 227 -0.17 25.04 20.70
N LEU A 228 0.64 25.76 19.91
CA LEU A 228 1.07 25.40 18.55
C LEU A 228 1.88 24.10 18.52
N SER A 229 2.67 23.88 19.57
CA SER A 229 3.58 22.74 19.71
C SER A 229 3.16 21.94 20.95
N TYR A 230 1.86 21.65 21.08
CA TYR A 230 1.28 21.00 22.26
C TYR A 230 2.09 19.81 22.78
N GLY A 231 2.48 18.88 21.91
CA GLY A 231 3.27 17.71 22.33
C GLY A 231 4.67 18.10 22.83
N ALA A 232 5.25 19.17 22.30
CA ALA A 232 6.54 19.69 22.74
C ALA A 232 6.43 20.47 24.06
N ASP A 233 5.26 20.99 24.40
CA ASP A 233 5.10 21.84 25.60
C ASP A 233 4.42 21.12 26.77
N ALA A 234 3.89 19.92 26.57
CA ALA A 234 3.08 19.16 27.53
C ALA A 234 1.99 20.02 28.23
N GLN A 235 1.43 21.01 27.53
CA GLN A 235 0.42 21.90 28.12
C GLN A 235 -0.95 21.24 28.13
N LYS A 236 -1.76 21.49 29.16
CA LYS A 236 -3.16 21.05 29.23
C LYS A 236 -3.93 21.32 27.92
N ASP A 237 -4.78 20.38 27.56
CA ASP A 237 -5.50 20.25 26.30
C ASP A 237 -6.53 21.35 25.96
N PRO A 238 -7.03 21.42 24.69
CA PRO A 238 -7.74 22.57 24.16
C PRO A 238 -8.96 22.96 24.98
N TYR A 239 -9.26 24.26 24.98
CA TYR A 239 -10.47 24.74 25.65
C TYR A 239 -11.72 24.34 24.86
N SER A 240 -12.65 23.68 25.55
CA SER A 240 -13.94 23.27 25.00
C SER A 240 -15.02 24.34 25.25
N TYR A 241 -15.75 24.69 24.21
CA TYR A 241 -16.83 25.67 24.25
C TYR A 241 -18.12 25.07 23.72
N LEU A 242 -19.22 25.49 24.34
CA LEU A 242 -20.57 25.22 23.91
C LEU A 242 -21.27 26.56 23.63
N VAL A 243 -21.92 26.67 22.47
CA VAL A 243 -22.63 27.87 22.03
C VAL A 243 -24.07 27.52 21.70
N ASN A 244 -25.01 28.27 22.27
CA ASN A 244 -26.40 28.26 21.86
C ASN A 244 -26.56 29.20 20.66
N LEU A 245 -26.79 28.65 19.47
CA LEU A 245 -26.87 29.40 18.22
C LEU A 245 -28.16 30.25 18.10
N LYS A 246 -29.19 29.98 18.91
CA LYS A 246 -30.41 30.80 18.98
C LYS A 246 -30.21 32.08 19.79
N THR A 247 -29.49 32.00 20.90
CA THR A 247 -29.31 33.14 21.82
C THR A 247 -27.95 33.82 21.69
N GLY A 248 -26.98 33.17 21.05
CA GLY A 248 -25.58 33.59 21.02
C GLY A 248 -24.81 33.32 22.32
N ALA A 249 -25.43 32.67 23.31
CA ALA A 249 -24.79 32.41 24.59
C ALA A 249 -23.65 31.39 24.43
N LYS A 250 -22.41 31.81 24.77
CA LYS A 250 -21.19 31.00 24.74
C LYS A 250 -20.74 30.67 26.17
N LYS A 251 -20.39 29.41 26.42
CA LYS A 251 -19.88 28.93 27.71
C LYS A 251 -18.69 27.99 27.50
N GLN A 252 -17.64 28.16 28.30
CA GLN A 252 -16.57 27.16 28.38
C GLN A 252 -17.02 25.98 29.26
N VAL A 253 -16.88 24.77 28.76
CA VAL A 253 -17.34 23.52 29.38
C VAL A 253 -16.20 22.52 29.50
N LEU A 254 -16.41 21.43 30.27
CA LEU A 254 -15.45 20.31 30.39
C LEU A 254 -14.05 20.73 30.89
N GLN A 255 -13.99 21.71 31.79
CA GLN A 255 -12.73 22.27 32.32
C GLN A 255 -12.02 21.34 33.32
N ASP A 256 -12.73 20.33 33.83
CA ASP A 256 -12.26 19.43 34.88
C ASP A 256 -11.46 18.22 34.33
N PHE A 257 -11.29 18.12 33.02
CA PHE A 257 -10.56 17.03 32.37
C PHE A 257 -9.12 17.45 32.04
N GLU A 258 -8.17 16.54 32.31
CA GLU A 258 -6.75 16.77 32.04
C GLU A 258 -6.36 16.38 30.60
N PHE A 259 -7.05 15.39 30.03
CA PHE A 259 -6.84 14.87 28.67
C PHE A 259 -7.78 15.54 27.64
N PRO A 260 -7.48 15.43 26.33
CA PRO A 260 -8.30 16.04 25.30
C PRO A 260 -9.63 15.33 25.16
N ILE A 261 -10.66 16.13 24.86
CA ILE A 261 -11.98 15.64 24.48
C ILE A 261 -11.98 15.28 22.99
N TYR A 262 -12.46 14.08 22.63
CA TYR A 262 -12.60 13.62 21.25
C TYR A 262 -13.98 13.03 20.96
N ASP A 263 -14.26 12.89 19.65
CA ASP A 263 -15.43 12.23 19.07
C ASP A 263 -16.79 12.70 19.59
N VAL A 264 -16.94 13.99 19.90
CA VAL A 264 -18.21 14.54 20.37
C VAL A 264 -19.35 14.24 19.38
N GLN A 265 -20.38 13.55 19.86
CA GLN A 265 -21.56 13.16 19.09
C GLN A 265 -22.84 13.45 19.88
N PHE A 266 -23.72 14.30 19.33
CA PHE A 266 -25.01 14.65 19.94
C PHE A 266 -25.99 13.48 19.89
N THR A 267 -26.82 13.36 20.95
CA THR A 267 -27.97 12.45 20.95
C THR A 267 -29.03 12.91 19.97
N ALA A 268 -29.86 12.00 19.47
CA ALA A 268 -30.90 12.31 18.48
C ALA A 268 -31.92 13.36 18.96
N ASP A 269 -32.11 13.49 20.28
CA ASP A 269 -32.97 14.53 20.86
C ASP A 269 -32.24 15.84 21.19
N ASP A 270 -30.94 15.93 20.88
CA ASP A 270 -30.05 17.05 21.20
C ASP A 270 -30.08 17.49 22.68
N SER A 271 -30.47 16.58 23.60
CA SER A 271 -30.46 16.85 25.05
C SER A 271 -29.04 16.84 25.65
N GLY A 272 -28.08 16.31 24.92
CA GLY A 272 -26.68 16.20 25.31
C GLY A 272 -25.83 15.53 24.25
N PHE A 273 -24.60 15.19 24.62
CA PHE A 273 -23.65 14.54 23.73
C PHE A 273 -22.74 13.56 24.48
N TYR A 274 -22.31 12.52 23.77
CA TYR A 274 -21.25 11.63 24.24
C TYR A 274 -19.88 12.15 23.79
N PHE A 275 -18.87 11.93 24.63
CA PHE A 275 -17.49 12.31 24.34
C PHE A 275 -16.50 11.32 24.97
N GLY A 276 -15.38 11.08 24.28
CA GLY A 276 -14.24 10.34 24.81
C GLY A 276 -13.19 11.27 25.43
N THR A 277 -12.46 10.76 26.43
CA THR A 277 -11.27 11.42 27.00
C THR A 277 -10.29 10.35 27.49
N GLY A 278 -8.99 10.65 27.42
CA GLY A 278 -7.95 9.81 28.03
C GLY A 278 -8.05 9.80 29.56
N PHE A 279 -7.55 8.72 30.16
CA PHE A 279 -7.38 8.56 31.59
C PHE A 279 -6.04 7.88 31.87
N SER A 280 -5.29 8.45 32.81
CA SER A 280 -3.96 8.02 33.20
C SER A 280 -3.73 8.27 34.69
N SER A 281 -2.86 7.49 35.33
CA SER A 281 -2.48 7.67 36.74
C SER A 281 -1.58 8.90 36.98
N ASP A 282 -0.90 9.41 35.95
CA ASP A 282 -0.04 10.61 35.96
C ASP A 282 -0.47 11.63 34.87
N PRO A 283 -1.70 12.20 34.97
CA PRO A 283 -2.29 12.99 33.90
C PRO A 283 -1.53 14.28 33.54
N GLU A 284 -0.60 14.74 34.39
CA GLU A 284 0.22 15.95 34.17
C GLU A 284 1.03 15.90 32.88
N TRP A 285 1.50 14.72 32.48
CA TRP A 285 2.35 14.54 31.30
C TRP A 285 1.59 14.08 30.06
N ASN A 286 0.25 14.01 30.12
CA ASN A 286 -0.55 13.35 29.09
C ASN A 286 -0.03 11.91 28.79
N GLY A 287 0.37 11.22 29.85
CA GLY A 287 1.03 9.91 29.80
C GLY A 287 0.14 8.78 29.31
N ALA A 288 0.76 7.60 29.11
CA ALA A 288 0.07 6.38 28.67
C ALA A 288 -1.19 6.09 29.50
N GLY A 289 -2.25 5.59 28.88
CA GLY A 289 -3.51 5.41 29.58
C GLY A 289 -4.59 4.73 28.74
N ILE A 290 -5.81 4.72 29.25
CA ILE A 290 -6.99 4.17 28.56
C ILE A 290 -7.96 5.27 28.14
N THR A 291 -8.87 4.95 27.24
CA THR A 291 -10.01 5.79 26.92
C THR A 291 -11.15 5.56 27.91
N GLU A 292 -11.76 6.65 28.38
CA GLU A 292 -13.02 6.65 29.10
C GLU A 292 -14.12 7.38 28.31
N LEU A 293 -15.37 6.94 28.47
CA LEU A 293 -16.55 7.50 27.81
C LEU A 293 -17.41 8.29 28.81
N TYR A 294 -17.87 9.46 28.39
CA TYR A 294 -18.71 10.35 29.18
C TYR A 294 -19.92 10.83 28.38
N TYR A 295 -20.96 11.25 29.09
CA TYR A 295 -22.12 11.96 28.57
C TYR A 295 -22.24 13.34 29.21
N TYR A 296 -22.35 14.38 28.40
CA TYR A 296 -22.64 15.74 28.84
C TYR A 296 -24.12 16.06 28.70
N ASP A 297 -24.78 16.38 29.81
CA ASP A 297 -26.18 16.79 29.84
C ASP A 297 -26.31 18.32 29.72
N LEU A 298 -27.02 18.82 28.70
CA LEU A 298 -27.14 20.26 28.46
C LEU A 298 -27.95 20.97 29.54
N ALA A 299 -29.00 20.33 30.07
CA ALA A 299 -29.92 20.95 31.02
C ALA A 299 -29.26 21.20 32.38
N SER A 300 -28.52 20.23 32.89
CA SER A 300 -27.78 20.32 34.16
C SER A 300 -26.35 20.84 33.99
N ALA A 301 -25.86 20.95 32.75
CA ALA A 301 -24.50 21.34 32.41
C ALA A 301 -23.41 20.44 33.04
N LYS A 302 -23.70 19.14 33.18
CA LYS A 302 -22.85 18.17 33.90
C LYS A 302 -22.39 17.03 32.99
N ALA A 303 -21.10 16.69 33.08
CA ALA A 303 -20.55 15.45 32.52
C ALA A 303 -20.71 14.29 33.51
N THR A 304 -21.14 13.12 33.01
CA THR A 304 -21.26 11.88 33.79
C THR A 304 -20.53 10.76 33.05
N LYS A 305 -19.65 10.05 33.74
CA LYS A 305 -18.97 8.87 33.18
C LYS A 305 -19.98 7.79 32.83
N VAL A 306 -19.85 7.21 31.64
CA VAL A 306 -20.61 6.02 31.25
C VAL A 306 -19.93 4.82 31.91
N ASP A 307 -20.61 4.20 32.87
CA ASP A 307 -20.12 2.95 33.46
C ASP A 307 -20.22 1.83 32.44
N LEU A 308 -19.06 1.41 31.91
CA LEU A 308 -18.99 0.39 30.88
C LEU A 308 -19.19 -1.03 31.45
N ASP A 309 -19.08 -1.22 32.78
CA ASP A 309 -18.98 -2.55 33.41
C ASP A 309 -17.91 -3.42 32.70
N TRP A 310 -16.80 -2.77 32.32
CA TRP A 310 -15.74 -3.37 31.51
C TRP A 310 -14.39 -2.73 31.84
N LYS A 311 -13.54 -3.46 32.58
CA LYS A 311 -12.31 -2.91 33.17
C LYS A 311 -11.23 -2.56 32.16
N LEU A 312 -11.26 -3.15 30.96
CA LEU A 312 -10.28 -2.89 29.91
C LEU A 312 -10.50 -1.53 29.22
N GLY A 313 -11.65 -0.89 29.44
CA GLY A 313 -12.01 0.39 28.86
C GLY A 313 -12.56 0.31 27.44
N VAL A 314 -12.53 1.43 26.73
CA VAL A 314 -12.89 1.50 25.31
C VAL A 314 -11.69 1.09 24.46
N GLY A 315 -11.93 0.26 23.45
CA GLY A 315 -10.96 -0.14 22.43
C GLY A 315 -11.06 0.74 21.19
N GLY A 316 -11.98 0.41 20.27
CA GLY A 316 -12.10 1.05 18.95
C GLY A 316 -13.03 2.27 18.87
N GLY A 317 -13.31 2.95 19.99
CA GLY A 317 -14.22 4.10 20.03
C GLY A 317 -15.69 3.76 20.23
N TYR A 318 -16.59 4.66 19.83
CA TYR A 318 -18.04 4.52 20.02
C TYR A 318 -18.85 5.23 18.93
N THR A 319 -20.13 4.90 18.87
CA THR A 319 -21.10 5.51 17.96
C THR A 319 -22.41 5.74 18.68
N VAL A 320 -22.95 6.95 18.59
CA VAL A 320 -24.26 7.28 19.18
C VAL A 320 -25.38 6.62 18.38
N ALA A 321 -26.29 5.95 19.08
CA ALA A 321 -27.43 5.23 18.50
C ALA A 321 -28.73 5.82 19.05
N GLY A 322 -29.27 6.82 18.36
CA GLY A 322 -30.39 7.62 18.90
C GLY A 322 -29.94 8.40 20.15
N ASN A 323 -30.46 8.01 21.32
CA ASN A 323 -30.04 8.57 22.62
C ASN A 323 -29.09 7.64 23.41
N ASP A 324 -28.89 6.43 22.89
CA ASP A 324 -28.04 5.39 23.43
C ASP A 324 -26.64 5.47 22.79
N VAL A 325 -25.75 4.55 23.15
CA VAL A 325 -24.41 4.48 22.56
C VAL A 325 -23.97 3.03 22.34
N ILE A 326 -23.35 2.76 21.19
CA ILE A 326 -22.63 1.52 20.90
C ILE A 326 -21.16 1.77 21.15
N VAL A 327 -20.52 0.94 21.96
CA VAL A 327 -19.11 1.09 22.33
C VAL A 327 -18.34 -0.12 21.85
N SER A 328 -17.20 0.12 21.21
CA SER A 328 -16.19 -0.91 20.96
C SER A 328 -15.35 -1.10 22.22
N LEU A 329 -15.63 -2.16 22.95
CA LEU A 329 -14.96 -2.51 24.20
C LEU A 329 -13.62 -3.16 23.93
N ALA A 330 -12.62 -2.76 24.72
CA ALA A 330 -11.29 -3.29 24.61
C ALA A 330 -11.24 -4.78 24.96
N ASN A 331 -10.67 -5.64 24.14
CA ASN A 331 -10.68 -7.10 24.39
C ASN A 331 -9.37 -7.79 23.98
N LYS A 332 -8.23 -7.25 24.44
CA LYS A 332 -6.88 -7.79 24.19
C LYS A 332 -6.54 -7.86 22.69
N ALA A 333 -6.51 -9.04 22.09
CA ALA A 333 -6.28 -9.23 20.66
C ALA A 333 -7.55 -9.09 19.80
N THR A 334 -8.70 -8.75 20.37
CA THR A 334 -9.95 -8.49 19.63
C THR A 334 -10.66 -7.24 20.16
N MET A 335 -11.82 -6.89 19.61
CA MET A 335 -12.68 -5.82 20.13
C MET A 335 -14.14 -6.26 20.18
N LYS A 336 -14.84 -5.95 21.26
CA LYS A 336 -16.22 -6.41 21.45
C LYS A 336 -17.22 -5.27 21.39
N LEU A 337 -18.18 -5.31 20.47
CA LEU A 337 -19.24 -4.31 20.41
C LEU A 337 -20.31 -4.56 21.48
N ALA A 338 -20.65 -3.52 22.24
CA ALA A 338 -21.72 -3.55 23.22
C ALA A 338 -22.64 -2.32 23.09
N TYR A 339 -23.93 -2.53 23.30
CA TYR A 339 -24.96 -1.50 23.24
C TYR A 339 -25.32 -1.02 24.66
N TYR A 340 -25.32 0.29 24.89
CA TYR A 340 -25.59 0.90 26.19
C TYR A 340 -26.87 1.73 26.13
N THR A 341 -27.95 1.20 26.69
CA THR A 341 -29.22 1.93 26.79
C THR A 341 -29.19 2.94 27.92
N LYS A 342 -29.41 4.21 27.62
CA LYS A 342 -29.43 5.30 28.59
C LYS A 342 -30.74 5.33 29.38
N LYS A 343 -30.65 5.54 30.70
CA LYS A 343 -31.78 5.70 31.64
C LYS A 343 -31.47 6.83 32.61
N GLY A 344 -31.84 8.07 32.25
CA GLY A 344 -31.42 9.25 33.00
C GLY A 344 -29.90 9.42 32.92
N THR A 345 -29.22 9.28 34.05
CA THR A 345 -27.75 9.37 34.16
C THR A 345 -27.05 8.02 34.36
N SER A 346 -27.74 6.91 34.06
CA SER A 346 -27.17 5.56 34.11
C SER A 346 -27.37 4.82 32.78
N TRP A 347 -26.59 3.77 32.55
CA TRP A 347 -26.64 2.97 31.33
C TRP A 347 -26.78 1.49 31.68
N SER A 348 -27.56 0.77 30.90
CA SER A 348 -27.60 -0.70 30.95
C SER A 348 -26.96 -1.27 29.70
N ARG A 349 -25.89 -2.05 29.90
CA ARG A 349 -25.18 -2.76 28.84
C ARG A 349 -26.00 -3.95 28.32
N SER A 350 -25.94 -4.17 27.02
CA SER A 350 -26.37 -5.39 26.34
C SER A 350 -25.33 -5.76 25.29
N GLU A 351 -24.97 -7.04 25.24
CA GLU A 351 -24.05 -7.55 24.23
C GLU A 351 -24.71 -7.49 22.86
N MET A 352 -23.97 -6.99 21.86
CA MET A 352 -24.42 -7.09 20.47
C MET A 352 -24.16 -8.50 19.95
N ASP A 353 -25.04 -8.99 19.09
CA ASP A 353 -24.97 -10.34 18.55
C ASP A 353 -24.79 -10.30 17.03
N PHE A 354 -23.58 -10.68 16.58
CA PHE A 354 -23.21 -10.86 15.17
C PHE A 354 -22.89 -12.33 14.86
N ASP A 355 -23.50 -13.27 15.58
CA ASP A 355 -23.30 -14.71 15.45
C ASP A 355 -21.80 -15.11 15.59
N ASP A 356 -21.22 -15.70 14.55
CA ASP A 356 -19.84 -16.18 14.48
C ASP A 356 -18.81 -15.05 14.26
N LYS A 357 -19.27 -13.83 13.98
CA LYS A 357 -18.43 -12.64 13.71
C LYS A 357 -18.14 -11.84 14.97
N ASN A 358 -18.72 -12.22 16.11
CA ASN A 358 -18.48 -11.54 17.37
C ASN A 358 -16.98 -11.36 17.62
N GLU A 359 -16.62 -10.22 18.20
CA GLU A 359 -15.25 -9.77 18.45
C GLU A 359 -14.41 -9.31 17.24
N HIS A 360 -14.96 -9.42 16.02
CA HIS A 360 -14.26 -9.16 14.76
C HIS A 360 -14.99 -8.13 13.89
N VAL A 361 -15.88 -7.35 14.50
CA VAL A 361 -16.74 -6.39 13.83
C VAL A 361 -16.35 -4.97 14.20
N SER A 362 -16.19 -4.12 13.19
CA SER A 362 -16.03 -2.68 13.34
C SER A 362 -17.23 -1.95 12.75
N LEU A 363 -17.86 -1.06 13.52
CA LEU A 363 -18.98 -0.26 13.04
C LEU A 363 -18.45 0.88 12.16
N ASN A 364 -19.05 1.06 10.97
CA ASN A 364 -18.59 2.04 9.98
C ASN A 364 -19.58 3.22 9.85
N ALA A 365 -20.88 2.97 9.94
CA ALA A 365 -21.93 3.99 9.96
C ALA A 365 -23.23 3.46 10.60
N ILE A 366 -24.09 4.38 11.01
CA ILE A 366 -25.43 4.11 11.55
C ILE A 366 -26.41 5.15 10.99
N THR A 367 -27.67 4.78 10.82
CA THR A 367 -28.74 5.74 10.51
C THR A 367 -29.07 6.61 11.73
N GLU A 368 -29.60 7.81 11.52
CA GLU A 368 -29.95 8.75 12.60
C GLU A 368 -30.98 8.14 13.59
N ASP A 369 -31.93 7.36 13.08
CA ASP A 369 -32.93 6.64 13.87
C ASP A 369 -32.42 5.34 14.51
N ALA A 370 -31.14 5.02 14.31
CA ALA A 370 -30.49 3.79 14.77
C ALA A 370 -31.18 2.49 14.34
N SER A 371 -31.85 2.50 13.17
CA SER A 371 -32.53 1.33 12.60
C SER A 371 -31.66 0.48 11.68
N LYS A 372 -30.55 1.02 11.14
CA LYS A 372 -29.62 0.31 10.26
C LYS A 372 -28.17 0.67 10.54
N ILE A 373 -27.28 -0.28 10.29
CA ILE A 373 -25.83 -0.12 10.43
C ILE A 373 -25.08 -0.61 9.20
N VAL A 374 -24.00 0.08 8.84
CA VAL A 374 -22.93 -0.46 7.97
C VAL A 374 -21.77 -0.83 8.88
N TYR A 375 -21.24 -2.04 8.72
CA TYR A 375 -20.08 -2.53 9.48
C TYR A 375 -19.15 -3.35 8.60
N SER A 376 -17.95 -3.57 9.11
CA SER A 376 -16.94 -4.41 8.48
C SER A 376 -16.62 -5.60 9.38
N TYR A 377 -16.43 -6.76 8.75
CA TYR A 377 -15.97 -7.98 9.40
C TYR A 377 -14.68 -8.47 8.72
N SER A 378 -13.65 -8.75 9.51
CA SER A 378 -12.39 -9.32 9.05
C SER A 378 -11.71 -10.11 10.16
N THR A 379 -10.79 -10.98 9.79
CA THR A 379 -9.83 -11.59 10.73
C THR A 379 -8.42 -11.41 10.17
N ALA A 380 -7.38 -11.74 10.92
CA ALA A 380 -6.02 -11.76 10.39
C ALA A 380 -5.87 -12.68 9.15
N SER A 381 -6.74 -13.68 9.01
CA SER A 381 -6.82 -14.61 7.86
C SER A 381 -7.94 -14.29 6.86
N LYS A 382 -8.71 -13.21 7.03
CA LYS A 382 -9.88 -12.91 6.17
C LYS A 382 -9.91 -11.44 5.76
N LEU A 383 -9.97 -11.19 4.46
CA LEU A 383 -10.10 -9.84 3.92
C LEU A 383 -11.37 -9.15 4.45
N PRO A 384 -11.36 -7.81 4.58
CA PRO A 384 -12.53 -7.06 5.02
C PRO A 384 -13.75 -7.29 4.14
N GLN A 385 -14.84 -7.71 4.78
CA GLN A 385 -16.18 -7.76 4.21
C GLN A 385 -16.96 -6.55 4.71
N TYR A 386 -17.64 -5.83 3.81
CA TYR A 386 -18.48 -4.69 4.17
C TYR A 386 -19.94 -5.11 4.09
N LEU A 387 -20.65 -4.99 5.20
CA LEU A 387 -21.99 -5.53 5.42
C LEU A 387 -22.93 -4.41 5.88
N ILE A 388 -24.22 -4.61 5.63
CA ILE A 388 -25.30 -3.77 6.16
C ILE A 388 -26.31 -4.66 6.86
N ALA A 389 -26.88 -4.19 7.96
CA ALA A 389 -27.91 -4.92 8.69
C ALA A 389 -28.92 -3.98 9.35
N ASP A 390 -30.09 -4.53 9.68
CA ASP A 390 -31.07 -3.88 10.55
C ASP A 390 -30.60 -3.97 12.00
N LEU A 391 -30.77 -2.87 12.73
CA LEU A 391 -30.45 -2.72 14.14
C LEU A 391 -31.72 -2.48 14.94
N LYS A 392 -31.92 -3.27 16.00
CA LYS A 392 -32.94 -3.03 17.02
C LYS A 392 -32.30 -3.16 18.40
N LYS A 393 -31.84 -2.03 18.93
CA LYS A 393 -30.97 -1.98 20.12
C LYS A 393 -29.74 -2.87 19.88
N ALA A 394 -29.47 -3.83 20.76
CA ALA A 394 -28.33 -4.75 20.62
C ALA A 394 -28.54 -5.87 19.58
N LYS A 395 -29.77 -6.04 19.05
CA LYS A 395 -30.07 -7.12 18.11
C LYS A 395 -29.81 -6.67 16.68
N VAL A 396 -28.98 -7.43 15.98
CA VAL A 396 -28.70 -7.30 14.55
C VAL A 396 -29.52 -8.35 13.78
N SER A 397 -30.04 -7.99 12.61
CA SER A 397 -30.81 -8.90 11.75
C SER A 397 -30.78 -8.45 10.30
N ASN A 398 -31.19 -9.33 9.37
CA ASN A 398 -31.25 -9.03 7.94
C ASN A 398 -29.89 -8.52 7.40
N GLU A 399 -28.81 -9.23 7.75
CA GLU A 399 -27.46 -8.96 7.24
C GLU A 399 -27.41 -9.22 5.72
N GLU A 400 -26.87 -8.25 4.98
CA GLU A 400 -26.63 -8.32 3.54
C GLU A 400 -25.24 -7.78 3.20
N THR A 401 -24.67 -8.21 2.07
CA THR A 401 -23.44 -7.63 1.52
C THR A 401 -23.69 -6.18 1.11
N PHE A 402 -22.98 -5.24 1.73
CA PHE A 402 -23.11 -3.83 1.37
C PHE A 402 -22.37 -3.53 0.06
N ILE A 403 -21.05 -3.81 0.03
CA ILE A 403 -20.19 -3.66 -1.14
C ILE A 403 -19.09 -4.73 -1.14
N THR A 404 -18.54 -5.04 -2.32
CA THR A 404 -17.37 -5.92 -2.46
C THR A 404 -16.19 -5.14 -3.04
N LEU A 405 -15.08 -5.10 -2.31
CA LEU A 405 -13.80 -4.54 -2.77
C LEU A 405 -12.76 -5.66 -2.92
N ASN A 406 -11.69 -5.37 -3.67
CA ASN A 406 -10.51 -6.25 -3.77
C ASN A 406 -10.77 -7.69 -4.27
N LYS A 407 -11.76 -7.94 -5.13
CA LYS A 407 -12.06 -9.28 -5.71
C LYS A 407 -10.83 -10.04 -6.26
N LYS A 408 -9.83 -9.30 -6.76
CA LYS A 408 -8.56 -9.89 -7.25
C LYS A 408 -7.73 -10.58 -6.16
N LEU A 409 -7.89 -10.16 -4.90
CA LEU A 409 -7.13 -10.66 -3.75
C LEU A 409 -7.74 -11.94 -3.16
N GLU A 410 -9.02 -12.23 -3.43
CA GLU A 410 -9.70 -13.45 -2.94
C GLU A 410 -9.04 -14.75 -3.41
N LYS A 411 -8.32 -14.70 -4.54
CA LYS A 411 -7.61 -15.85 -5.11
C LYS A 411 -6.21 -16.04 -4.54
N LYS A 412 -5.71 -15.09 -3.74
CA LYS A 412 -4.41 -15.18 -3.09
C LYS A 412 -4.47 -16.19 -1.95
N TYR A 413 -3.34 -16.80 -1.62
CA TYR A 413 -3.29 -17.62 -0.43
C TYR A 413 -3.52 -16.71 0.80
N MET A 414 -4.42 -17.07 1.71
CA MET A 414 -4.58 -16.33 2.96
C MET A 414 -3.77 -17.04 4.04
N PRO A 415 -2.88 -16.34 4.77
CA PRO A 415 -2.12 -16.97 5.83
C PRO A 415 -3.05 -17.41 6.95
N LYS A 416 -2.87 -18.63 7.45
CA LYS A 416 -3.53 -19.07 8.69
C LYS A 416 -2.98 -18.26 9.86
N SER A 417 -3.85 -17.76 10.72
CA SER A 417 -3.49 -17.09 11.98
C SER A 417 -4.12 -17.79 13.18
N GLU A 418 -3.60 -17.48 14.37
CA GLU A 418 -4.28 -17.67 15.65
C GLU A 418 -3.96 -16.53 16.61
N ILE A 419 -4.85 -16.27 17.56
CA ILE A 419 -4.54 -15.50 18.75
C ILE A 419 -3.72 -16.40 19.67
N MET A 420 -2.44 -16.08 19.83
CA MET A 420 -1.54 -16.75 20.74
C MET A 420 -1.57 -16.05 22.09
N THR A 421 -1.65 -16.84 23.18
CA THR A 421 -1.55 -16.33 24.55
C THR A 421 -0.39 -16.98 25.30
N TRP A 422 0.25 -16.20 26.18
CA TRP A 422 1.31 -16.69 27.05
C TRP A 422 1.40 -15.87 28.33
N THR A 423 2.05 -16.42 29.34
CA THR A 423 2.33 -15.70 30.59
C THR A 423 3.55 -14.81 30.38
N GLY A 424 3.40 -13.51 30.60
CA GLY A 424 4.44 -12.49 30.42
C GLY A 424 5.04 -12.00 31.73
N TYR A 425 5.42 -10.72 31.73
CA TYR A 425 5.84 -9.96 32.90
C TYR A 425 4.75 -10.00 33.99
N ASN A 426 5.17 -10.00 35.27
CA ASN A 426 4.29 -10.10 36.45
C ASN A 426 3.33 -11.31 36.51
N GLY A 427 3.45 -12.28 35.60
CA GLY A 427 2.51 -13.39 35.49
C GLY A 427 1.23 -13.04 34.72
N ASP A 428 1.18 -11.87 34.10
CA ASP A 428 0.02 -11.40 33.33
C ASP A 428 -0.11 -12.17 32.01
N GLU A 429 -1.33 -12.25 31.49
CA GLU A 429 -1.60 -12.86 30.19
C GLU A 429 -1.30 -11.87 29.07
N VAL A 430 -0.31 -12.21 28.25
CA VAL A 430 0.04 -11.50 27.02
C VAL A 430 -0.66 -12.15 25.85
N THR A 431 -1.10 -11.33 24.90
CA THR A 431 -1.71 -11.81 23.65
C THR A 431 -0.90 -11.37 22.45
N GLY A 432 -1.07 -12.06 21.33
CA GLY A 432 -0.49 -11.65 20.05
C GLY A 432 -1.07 -12.44 18.89
N ILE A 433 -0.88 -11.95 17.68
CA ILE A 433 -1.30 -12.64 16.46
C ILE A 433 -0.13 -13.48 15.93
N LEU A 434 -0.33 -14.79 15.82
CA LEU A 434 0.64 -15.70 15.23
C LEU A 434 0.17 -16.15 13.85
N TYR A 435 0.89 -15.74 12.81
CA TYR A 435 0.69 -16.24 11.45
C TYR A 435 1.59 -17.43 11.17
N TYR A 436 1.02 -18.45 10.53
CA TYR A 436 1.69 -19.71 10.21
C TYR A 436 2.38 -19.67 8.84
N PRO A 437 3.49 -20.41 8.66
CA PRO A 437 4.04 -20.74 7.35
C PRO A 437 2.97 -21.30 6.40
N ASN A 438 3.06 -20.97 5.10
CA ASN A 438 2.10 -21.47 4.09
C ASN A 438 2.04 -22.99 4.05
N ASP A 439 3.21 -23.63 4.07
CA ASP A 439 3.35 -25.08 4.01
C ASP A 439 3.59 -25.67 5.41
N TYR A 440 2.94 -25.13 6.45
CA TYR A 440 3.13 -25.60 7.82
C TYR A 440 2.87 -27.11 7.95
N GLN A 441 3.80 -27.79 8.62
CA GLN A 441 3.75 -29.20 8.94
C GLN A 441 4.08 -29.36 10.41
N GLU A 442 3.17 -30.00 11.14
CA GLU A 442 3.36 -30.26 12.57
C GLU A 442 4.63 -31.09 12.82
N GLY A 443 5.37 -30.75 13.87
CA GLY A 443 6.63 -31.40 14.23
C GLY A 443 7.87 -30.91 13.47
N LYS A 444 7.70 -30.02 12.47
CA LYS A 444 8.83 -29.32 11.81
C LYS A 444 9.00 -27.92 12.39
N LYS A 445 10.26 -27.53 12.60
CA LYS A 445 10.65 -26.17 13.01
C LYS A 445 10.76 -25.25 11.80
N TYR A 446 10.32 -24.01 11.96
CA TYR A 446 10.35 -22.97 10.93
C TYR A 446 11.04 -21.70 11.44
N PRO A 447 11.56 -20.84 10.55
CA PRO A 447 12.01 -19.50 10.92
C PRO A 447 10.89 -18.67 11.58
N LEU A 448 11.28 -17.62 12.28
CA LEU A 448 10.36 -16.65 12.88
C LEU A 448 10.72 -15.22 12.45
N MET A 449 9.73 -14.44 12.03
CA MET A 449 9.81 -12.98 12.04
C MET A 449 8.99 -12.42 13.18
N LEU A 450 9.62 -11.63 14.03
CA LEU A 450 8.93 -10.82 15.02
C LEU A 450 8.53 -9.48 14.40
N ASN A 451 7.23 -9.22 14.27
CA ASN A 451 6.67 -7.97 13.77
C ASN A 451 6.10 -7.17 14.95
N ILE A 452 6.75 -6.10 15.37
CA ILE A 452 6.37 -5.35 16.56
C ILE A 452 5.62 -4.07 16.16
N HIS A 453 4.40 -3.87 16.67
CA HIS A 453 3.62 -2.65 16.41
C HIS A 453 4.23 -1.40 17.07
N GLY A 454 3.92 -0.23 16.51
CA GLY A 454 4.23 1.08 17.09
C GLY A 454 3.42 1.38 18.35
N GLY A 455 3.51 2.60 18.88
CA GLY A 455 2.82 2.97 20.12
C GLY A 455 3.76 3.75 21.06
N PRO A 456 3.98 3.31 22.31
CA PRO A 456 3.73 1.95 22.82
C PRO A 456 2.25 1.64 23.09
N SER A 457 1.41 2.66 23.28
CA SER A 457 -0.04 2.54 23.49
C SER A 457 -0.81 2.31 22.16
N SER A 458 -0.55 1.19 21.51
CA SER A 458 -1.28 0.63 20.36
C SER A 458 -1.48 -0.87 20.57
N GLN A 459 -2.10 -1.56 19.62
CA GLN A 459 -2.28 -3.02 19.64
C GLN A 459 -2.39 -3.59 18.22
N ASP A 460 -2.05 -4.86 18.07
CA ASP A 460 -2.45 -5.74 16.98
C ASP A 460 -3.67 -6.57 17.38
N THR A 461 -4.71 -6.55 16.55
CA THR A 461 -5.91 -7.38 16.74
C THR A 461 -6.02 -8.46 15.67
N ASP A 462 -6.85 -9.49 15.90
CA ASP A 462 -7.19 -10.51 14.91
C ASP A 462 -8.06 -9.90 13.81
N GLU A 463 -7.47 -9.01 13.01
CA GLU A 463 -8.09 -8.31 11.91
C GLU A 463 -7.13 -8.23 10.73
N TRP A 464 -7.66 -7.89 9.55
CA TRP A 464 -6.82 -7.73 8.37
C TRP A 464 -5.89 -6.52 8.51
N SER A 465 -4.57 -6.76 8.57
CA SER A 465 -3.55 -5.74 8.89
C SER A 465 -2.51 -5.49 7.78
N GLY A 466 -2.78 -5.90 6.54
CA GLY A 466 -1.83 -5.77 5.43
C GLY A 466 -1.47 -4.31 5.09
N SER A 467 -0.22 -3.91 5.32
CA SER A 467 0.30 -2.57 5.04
C SER A 467 1.76 -2.59 4.53
N TRP A 468 2.27 -1.44 4.10
CA TRP A 468 3.67 -1.30 3.71
C TRP A 468 4.64 -1.43 4.90
N ALA A 469 4.17 -1.17 6.12
CA ALA A 469 4.94 -1.32 7.35
C ALA A 469 4.97 -2.80 7.78
N TYR A 470 3.83 -3.49 7.71
CA TYR A 470 3.64 -4.87 8.17
C TYR A 470 2.87 -5.70 7.14
N TYR A 471 3.47 -6.77 6.64
CA TYR A 471 2.93 -7.58 5.55
C TYR A 471 3.06 -9.09 5.81
N PRO A 472 2.36 -9.63 6.83
CA PRO A 472 2.47 -11.05 7.22
C PRO A 472 2.15 -12.03 6.08
N SER A 473 1.26 -11.66 5.16
CA SER A 473 0.92 -12.44 3.97
C SER A 473 2.02 -12.52 2.90
N ILE A 474 3.11 -11.75 3.00
CA ILE A 474 4.29 -11.95 2.14
C ILE A 474 5.35 -12.76 2.90
N LEU A 475 5.50 -12.48 4.20
CA LEU A 475 6.49 -13.15 5.05
C LEU A 475 6.20 -14.65 5.20
N THR A 476 4.95 -15.04 5.45
CA THR A 476 4.61 -16.48 5.63
C THR A 476 4.77 -17.32 4.36
N GLN A 477 4.77 -16.70 3.16
CA GLN A 477 5.14 -17.35 1.88
C GLN A 477 6.58 -17.80 1.82
N LYS A 478 7.46 -17.17 2.62
CA LYS A 478 8.84 -17.60 2.77
C LYS A 478 8.97 -18.75 3.77
N ASN A 479 7.84 -19.38 4.13
CA ASN A 479 7.73 -20.49 5.05
C ASN A 479 8.30 -20.17 6.44
N MET A 480 7.90 -19.03 7.00
CA MET A 480 8.23 -18.63 8.38
C MET A 480 6.97 -18.32 9.19
N PHE A 481 7.06 -18.43 10.50
CA PHE A 481 6.09 -17.84 11.41
C PHE A 481 6.24 -16.32 11.44
N VAL A 482 5.14 -15.60 11.68
CA VAL A 482 5.17 -14.18 12.05
C VAL A 482 4.46 -14.01 13.38
N LEU A 483 5.13 -13.50 14.39
CA LEU A 483 4.55 -13.18 15.69
C LEU A 483 4.40 -11.67 15.83
N MET A 484 3.18 -11.22 16.14
CA MET A 484 2.82 -9.84 16.42
C MET A 484 2.36 -9.71 17.88
N PRO A 485 3.27 -9.43 18.83
CA PRO A 485 2.96 -9.44 20.26
C PRO A 485 2.37 -8.10 20.72
N ASN A 486 1.30 -8.17 21.52
CA ASN A 486 0.79 -7.04 22.29
C ASN A 486 1.49 -7.02 23.66
N TYR A 487 2.70 -6.46 23.70
CA TYR A 487 3.55 -6.37 24.90
C TYR A 487 2.97 -5.39 25.95
N HIS A 488 3.35 -5.51 27.21
CA HIS A 488 3.02 -4.54 28.28
C HIS A 488 3.29 -3.11 27.81
N GLY A 489 2.35 -2.19 28.01
CA GLY A 489 2.35 -0.89 27.34
C GLY A 489 1.34 -0.77 26.19
N SER A 490 0.98 -1.91 25.59
CA SER A 490 -0.08 -1.99 24.58
C SER A 490 -1.44 -1.62 25.16
N THR A 491 -2.26 -0.96 24.36
CA THR A 491 -3.65 -0.70 24.67
C THR A 491 -4.47 -2.00 24.63
N ASN A 492 -5.77 -1.90 24.89
CA ASN A 492 -6.72 -3.01 24.84
C ASN A 492 -6.62 -4.06 25.98
N HIS A 493 -5.66 -3.91 26.90
CA HIS A 493 -5.41 -4.81 28.04
C HIS A 493 -5.72 -4.16 29.41
N GLY A 494 -6.27 -2.94 29.40
CA GLY A 494 -6.60 -2.18 30.61
C GLY A 494 -5.45 -1.29 31.09
N LEU A 495 -5.76 -0.47 32.10
CA LEU A 495 -4.89 0.60 32.57
C LEU A 495 -3.56 0.08 33.11
N GLU A 496 -3.59 -0.88 34.04
CA GLU A 496 -2.38 -1.42 34.69
C GLU A 496 -1.40 -1.99 33.66
N TYR A 497 -1.91 -2.70 32.64
CA TYR A 497 -1.10 -3.27 31.58
C TYR A 497 -0.49 -2.18 30.67
N THR A 498 -1.26 -1.15 30.33
CA THR A 498 -0.82 -0.03 29.48
C THR A 498 0.22 0.84 30.19
N GLU A 499 0.11 0.99 31.51
CA GLU A 499 1.01 1.83 32.31
C GLU A 499 2.23 1.10 32.87
N ALA A 500 2.30 -0.23 32.72
CA ALA A 500 3.37 -1.07 33.29
C ALA A 500 4.80 -0.64 32.90
N ILE A 501 4.94 0.01 31.74
CA ILE A 501 6.22 0.47 31.19
C ILE A 501 6.63 1.87 31.66
N LYS A 502 5.78 2.59 32.39
CA LYS A 502 6.14 3.88 32.99
C LYS A 502 7.24 3.69 34.04
N GLY A 503 8.34 4.41 33.89
CA GLY A 503 9.54 4.24 34.71
C GLY A 503 10.32 2.94 34.47
N ASN A 504 9.79 2.01 33.66
CA ASN A 504 10.31 0.65 33.47
C ASN A 504 10.49 0.29 31.99
N TYR A 505 10.53 1.27 31.09
CA TYR A 505 10.63 1.07 29.64
C TYR A 505 11.71 0.03 29.27
N TYR A 506 11.39 -0.87 28.33
CA TYR A 506 12.13 -2.07 27.93
C TYR A 506 12.12 -3.26 28.91
N GLU A 507 11.74 -3.12 30.18
CA GLU A 507 11.77 -4.28 31.08
C GLU A 507 10.56 -5.20 30.81
N PRO A 508 9.29 -4.75 30.96
CA PRO A 508 8.13 -5.60 30.71
C PRO A 508 8.04 -6.06 29.25
N GLU A 509 8.32 -5.17 28.29
CA GLU A 509 8.13 -5.43 26.87
C GLU A 509 9.05 -6.53 26.36
N LEU A 510 10.34 -6.46 26.72
CA LEU A 510 11.31 -7.46 26.28
C LEU A 510 11.06 -8.81 26.94
N GLU A 511 10.63 -8.83 28.20
CA GLU A 511 10.27 -10.08 28.89
C GLU A 511 9.06 -10.75 28.22
N ASP A 512 8.01 -9.98 27.90
CA ASP A 512 6.84 -10.49 27.18
C ASP A 512 7.22 -11.09 25.84
N ILE A 513 7.97 -10.34 25.03
CA ILE A 513 8.38 -10.75 23.69
C ILE A 513 9.21 -12.04 23.77
N THR A 514 10.21 -12.08 24.64
CA THR A 514 11.11 -13.23 24.74
C THR A 514 10.41 -14.48 25.27
N LYS A 515 9.46 -14.34 26.22
CA LYS A 515 8.62 -15.46 26.68
C LYS A 515 7.69 -15.99 25.58
N GLY A 516 7.17 -15.11 24.71
CA GLY A 516 6.41 -15.52 23.53
C GLY A 516 7.26 -16.36 22.57
N ILE A 517 8.49 -15.91 22.29
CA ILE A 517 9.46 -16.66 21.47
C ILE A 517 9.78 -18.02 22.12
N ASP A 518 10.09 -18.03 23.42
CA ASP A 518 10.45 -19.26 24.15
C ASP A 518 9.30 -20.28 24.15
N LYS A 519 8.04 -19.82 24.25
CA LYS A 519 6.87 -20.70 24.09
C LYS A 519 6.89 -21.40 22.72
N LEU A 520 7.04 -20.66 21.63
CA LEU A 520 7.08 -21.24 20.27
C LEU A 520 8.26 -22.20 20.06
N VAL A 521 9.42 -21.88 20.63
CA VAL A 521 10.60 -22.76 20.58
C VAL A 521 10.36 -24.04 21.38
N SER A 522 9.76 -23.93 22.57
CA SER A 522 9.47 -25.08 23.44
C SER A 522 8.43 -26.04 22.84
N GLU A 523 7.47 -25.50 22.07
CA GLU A 523 6.47 -26.26 21.30
C GLU A 523 7.07 -26.92 20.05
N GLY A 524 8.34 -26.65 19.73
CA GLY A 524 9.01 -27.18 18.53
C GLY A 524 8.53 -26.54 17.23
N LYS A 525 7.86 -25.39 17.28
CA LYS A 525 7.38 -24.65 16.10
C LYS A 525 8.47 -23.81 15.45
N VAL A 526 9.31 -23.16 16.25
CA VAL A 526 10.33 -22.20 15.78
C VAL A 526 11.75 -22.75 15.90
N ASP A 527 12.56 -22.47 14.88
CA ASP A 527 14.01 -22.63 14.90
C ASP A 527 14.68 -21.36 15.47
N ARG A 528 15.32 -21.49 16.64
CA ARG A 528 15.98 -20.38 17.34
C ARG A 528 17.18 -19.82 16.57
N ASP A 529 17.74 -20.60 15.63
CA ASP A 529 18.86 -20.15 14.81
C ASP A 529 18.41 -19.38 13.55
N GLN A 530 17.10 -19.29 13.29
CA GLN A 530 16.52 -18.63 12.12
C GLN A 530 15.43 -17.63 12.53
N MET A 531 15.82 -16.58 13.24
CA MET A 531 14.90 -15.53 13.68
C MET A 531 15.28 -14.16 13.13
N GLY A 532 14.27 -13.38 12.76
CA GLY A 532 14.38 -11.96 12.42
C GLY A 532 13.44 -11.11 13.25
N THR A 533 13.68 -9.80 13.29
CA THR A 533 12.81 -8.83 13.96
C THR A 533 12.65 -7.57 13.11
N MET A 534 11.44 -7.01 13.10
CA MET A 534 11.13 -5.77 12.40
C MET A 534 10.02 -5.00 13.14
N GLY A 535 9.97 -3.70 12.91
CA GLY A 535 8.97 -2.84 13.51
C GLY A 535 9.04 -1.41 12.99
N TRP A 536 7.98 -0.66 13.23
CA TRP A 536 7.88 0.77 12.92
C TRP A 536 7.56 1.56 14.19
N SER A 537 8.06 2.80 14.33
CA SER A 537 7.84 3.61 15.53
C SER A 537 8.36 2.89 16.78
N ASN A 538 7.59 2.80 17.87
CA ASN A 538 8.00 2.04 19.06
C ASN A 538 8.40 0.58 18.75
N GLY A 539 7.81 -0.05 17.72
CA GLY A 539 8.23 -1.37 17.29
C GLY A 539 9.69 -1.41 16.81
N ALA A 540 10.18 -0.33 16.20
CA ALA A 540 11.58 -0.17 15.80
C ALA A 540 12.50 0.11 16.99
N ILE A 541 12.01 0.83 18.00
CA ILE A 541 12.70 1.07 19.27
C ILE A 541 12.95 -0.27 19.99
N LEU A 542 11.89 -1.10 20.12
CA LEU A 542 11.99 -2.44 20.69
C LEU A 542 12.82 -3.39 19.82
N THR A 543 12.66 -3.36 18.50
CA THR A 543 13.51 -4.10 17.53
C THR A 543 14.99 -3.80 17.79
N THR A 544 15.33 -2.53 17.95
CA THR A 544 16.71 -2.09 18.19
C THR A 544 17.22 -2.58 19.54
N MET A 545 16.46 -2.36 20.62
CA MET A 545 16.87 -2.78 21.96
C MET A 545 17.00 -4.31 22.10
N LEU A 546 16.15 -5.08 21.42
CA LEU A 546 16.29 -6.54 21.33
C LEU A 546 17.66 -6.96 20.78
N THR A 547 18.17 -6.27 19.75
CA THR A 547 19.52 -6.56 19.20
C THR A 547 20.66 -6.13 20.12
N VAL A 548 20.44 -5.15 20.99
CA VAL A 548 21.42 -4.73 22.02
C VAL A 548 21.47 -5.77 23.15
N LYS A 549 20.31 -6.15 23.69
CA LYS A 549 20.23 -7.05 24.85
C LYS A 549 20.48 -8.52 24.49
N TYR A 550 20.11 -8.93 23.27
CA TYR A 550 20.26 -10.30 22.78
C TYR A 550 21.00 -10.33 21.42
N PRO A 551 22.30 -9.96 21.39
CA PRO A 551 23.04 -9.71 20.15
C PRO A 551 23.25 -10.93 19.25
N ASP A 552 22.98 -12.14 19.76
CA ASP A 552 23.11 -13.39 19.02
C ASP A 552 21.74 -14.02 18.67
N MET A 553 20.62 -13.39 19.06
CA MET A 553 19.26 -13.94 18.90
C MET A 553 18.72 -13.81 17.47
N PHE A 554 19.01 -12.72 16.77
CA PHE A 554 18.42 -12.41 15.47
C PHE A 554 19.47 -12.39 14.35
N LYS A 555 19.11 -12.99 13.21
CA LYS A 555 19.88 -13.00 11.96
C LYS A 555 19.65 -11.77 11.10
N VAL A 556 18.53 -11.07 11.30
CA VAL A 556 18.19 -9.86 10.57
C VAL A 556 17.33 -8.93 11.43
N ALA A 557 17.56 -7.62 11.31
CA ALA A 557 16.75 -6.58 11.95
C ALA A 557 16.32 -5.52 10.91
N ALA A 558 15.07 -5.08 10.99
CA ALA A 558 14.52 -4.03 10.13
C ALA A 558 13.72 -2.96 10.90
N PRO A 559 14.40 -2.08 11.66
CA PRO A 559 13.76 -0.98 12.39
C PRO A 559 13.46 0.22 11.46
N GLY A 560 12.22 0.68 11.45
CA GLY A 560 11.80 1.91 10.75
C GLY A 560 11.25 2.98 11.70
N ALA A 561 11.71 4.22 11.55
CA ALA A 561 11.33 5.36 12.40
C ALA A 561 11.43 5.03 13.90
N GLY A 562 12.61 4.61 14.37
CA GLY A 562 12.85 4.26 15.78
C GLY A 562 14.01 5.02 16.39
N ASP A 563 13.88 5.35 17.67
CA ASP A 563 14.86 6.04 18.50
C ASP A 563 16.03 5.16 18.94
N VAL A 564 17.20 5.78 18.99
CA VAL A 564 18.41 5.22 19.60
C VAL A 564 18.98 6.12 20.70
N ASN A 565 18.55 7.38 20.77
CA ASN A 565 19.03 8.37 21.71
C ASN A 565 17.87 9.22 22.25
N TRP A 566 17.44 8.90 23.47
CA TRP A 566 16.36 9.62 24.16
C TRP A 566 16.74 11.05 24.53
N THR A 567 18.03 11.37 24.68
CA THR A 567 18.44 12.75 25.01
C THR A 567 18.13 13.71 23.86
N SER A 568 18.36 13.28 22.62
CA SER A 568 17.95 14.06 21.44
C SER A 568 16.45 13.97 21.20
N ASP A 569 15.82 12.82 21.47
CA ASP A 569 14.39 12.64 21.26
C ASP A 569 13.55 13.66 22.03
N PHE A 570 13.82 13.83 23.32
CA PHE A 570 13.16 14.81 24.18
C PHE A 570 12.98 16.18 23.53
N GLY A 571 14.01 16.68 22.83
CA GLY A 571 14.02 18.00 22.21
C GLY A 571 13.65 18.05 20.72
N THR A 572 13.56 16.90 20.04
CA THR A 572 13.36 16.86 18.59
C THR A 572 12.06 16.17 18.16
N CYS A 573 11.55 15.24 18.97
CA CYS A 573 10.23 14.65 18.79
C CYS A 573 9.14 15.66 19.15
N GLN A 574 8.12 15.76 18.28
CA GLN A 574 7.01 16.69 18.45
C GLN A 574 6.18 16.45 19.72
N PHE A 575 6.35 15.31 20.38
CA PHE A 575 5.69 14.93 21.64
C PHE A 575 6.68 14.43 22.72
N GLY A 576 7.99 14.62 22.53
CA GLY A 576 9.05 14.10 23.40
C GLY A 576 8.93 14.58 24.85
N VAL A 577 8.56 15.84 25.07
CA VAL A 577 8.42 16.39 26.43
C VAL A 577 7.33 15.67 27.23
N SER A 578 6.17 15.40 26.65
CA SER A 578 5.13 14.59 27.31
C SER A 578 5.53 13.12 27.45
N PHE A 579 6.02 12.54 26.35
CA PHE A 579 6.29 11.11 26.25
C PHE A 579 7.42 10.67 27.17
N ASP A 580 8.60 11.30 27.03
CA ASP A 580 9.81 10.91 27.75
C ASP A 580 9.66 11.12 29.26
N GLN A 581 9.00 12.20 29.69
CA GLN A 581 8.80 12.46 31.11
C GLN A 581 7.89 11.40 31.77
N SER A 582 6.83 10.96 31.09
CA SER A 582 5.96 9.89 31.61
C SER A 582 6.69 8.55 31.71
N TYR A 583 7.54 8.20 30.73
CA TYR A 583 8.26 6.92 30.75
C TYR A 583 9.57 6.92 31.54
N PHE A 584 10.24 8.07 31.69
CA PHE A 584 11.55 8.17 32.38
C PHE A 584 11.49 8.90 33.72
N GLY A 585 10.30 9.33 34.14
CA GLY A 585 10.05 9.91 35.47
C GLY A 585 10.58 11.32 35.65
N GLY A 586 10.65 12.11 34.57
CA GLY A 586 11.10 13.50 34.57
C GLY A 586 11.94 13.89 33.36
N ALA A 587 12.26 15.17 33.24
CA ALA A 587 13.05 15.74 32.14
C ALA A 587 14.55 15.36 32.25
N PRO A 588 15.36 15.53 31.19
CA PRO A 588 16.78 15.17 31.22
C PRO A 588 17.61 15.87 32.32
N TRP A 589 17.21 17.07 32.73
CA TRP A 589 17.91 17.87 33.76
C TRP A 589 17.34 17.72 35.17
N ASP A 590 16.26 16.97 35.34
CA ASP A 590 15.64 16.82 36.66
C ASP A 590 16.55 16.01 37.58
N ASP A 591 16.56 16.38 38.86
CA ASP A 591 17.21 15.57 39.88
C ASP A 591 16.40 14.31 40.12
N THR A 592 16.95 13.19 39.67
CA THR A 592 16.39 11.88 39.94
C THR A 592 17.44 11.09 40.72
N ASN A 593 17.00 10.45 41.81
CA ASN A 593 17.84 9.59 42.64
C ASN A 593 19.12 10.27 43.19
N GLY A 594 19.10 11.59 43.42
CA GLY A 594 20.21 12.34 44.02
C GLY A 594 21.34 12.69 43.05
N LYS A 595 21.08 12.63 41.73
CA LYS A 595 21.98 13.07 40.66
C LYS A 595 21.45 14.35 40.04
N THR A 596 22.33 15.23 39.57
CA THR A 596 21.93 16.53 38.99
C THR A 596 21.32 16.43 37.58
N TYR A 597 20.95 15.24 37.12
CA TYR A 597 20.34 14.95 35.82
C TYR A 597 19.65 13.58 35.86
N ASN A 598 18.72 13.35 34.94
CA ASN A 598 18.02 12.08 34.80
C ASN A 598 18.83 11.08 33.98
N GLU A 599 19.38 10.06 34.65
CA GLU A 599 20.24 9.07 34.02
C GLU A 599 19.52 8.10 33.09
N ASN A 600 18.18 7.99 33.19
CA ASN A 600 17.39 7.10 32.34
C ASN A 600 17.57 7.42 30.85
N TYR A 601 17.73 8.69 30.47
CA TYR A 601 17.97 9.11 29.09
C TYR A 601 19.28 8.55 28.51
N LEU A 602 20.27 8.23 29.34
CA LEU A 602 21.51 7.58 28.90
C LEU A 602 21.39 6.06 28.97
N ILE A 603 20.90 5.52 30.10
CA ILE A 603 20.82 4.08 30.36
C ILE A 603 19.87 3.37 29.38
N LYS A 604 18.76 4.04 29.03
CA LYS A 604 17.72 3.48 28.16
C LYS A 604 18.00 3.74 26.68
N SER A 605 19.05 4.48 26.32
CA SER A 605 19.38 4.81 24.92
C SER A 605 20.26 3.73 24.28
N PRO A 606 19.77 2.97 23.26
CA PRO A 606 20.58 1.98 22.54
C PRO A 606 21.92 2.49 22.01
N LEU A 607 22.02 3.78 21.68
CA LEU A 607 23.22 4.40 21.12
C LEU A 607 24.47 4.15 21.98
N PHE A 608 24.34 4.18 23.31
CA PHE A 608 25.48 4.01 24.22
C PHE A 608 25.91 2.55 24.42
N GLU A 609 25.21 1.60 23.79
CA GLU A 609 25.55 0.17 23.78
C GLU A 609 25.59 -0.39 22.34
N ILE A 610 25.67 0.47 21.33
CA ILE A 610 25.56 0.12 19.91
C ILE A 610 26.65 -0.85 19.46
N GLU A 611 27.80 -0.88 20.15
CA GLU A 611 28.89 -1.81 19.87
C GLU A 611 28.56 -3.26 20.18
N LYS A 612 27.48 -3.54 20.90
CA LYS A 612 27.00 -4.90 21.19
C LYS A 612 26.29 -5.53 20.01
N ILE A 613 25.69 -4.72 19.14
CA ILE A 613 24.86 -5.19 18.01
C ILE A 613 25.73 -5.91 16.98
N LYS A 614 25.34 -7.16 16.67
CA LYS A 614 25.95 -7.98 15.61
C LYS A 614 24.97 -8.33 14.49
N THR A 615 23.69 -7.99 14.65
CA THR A 615 22.61 -8.34 13.71
C THR A 615 22.65 -7.44 12.47
N PRO A 616 22.67 -8.00 11.25
CA PRO A 616 22.53 -7.22 10.01
C PRO A 616 21.26 -6.37 10.03
N THR A 617 21.40 -5.06 9.86
CA THR A 617 20.31 -4.10 10.13
C THR A 617 19.99 -3.22 8.90
N ILE A 618 18.72 -3.13 8.53
CA ILE A 618 18.23 -2.17 7.53
C ILE A 618 17.31 -1.13 8.19
N ILE A 619 17.67 0.15 8.08
CA ILE A 619 17.04 1.27 8.79
C ILE A 619 16.19 2.08 7.80
N PHE A 620 15.03 2.58 8.24
CA PHE A 620 14.13 3.39 7.41
C PHE A 620 13.70 4.67 8.13
N HIS A 621 13.70 5.84 7.47
CA HIS A 621 13.11 7.09 8.01
C HIS A 621 12.55 8.01 6.91
N GLY A 622 11.46 8.72 7.20
CA GLY A 622 11.02 9.88 6.41
C GLY A 622 11.85 11.12 6.70
N SER A 623 12.03 12.04 5.74
CA SER A 623 12.77 13.29 6.00
C SER A 623 12.04 14.31 6.85
N GLU A 624 10.70 14.28 6.80
CA GLU A 624 9.82 15.20 7.51
C GLU A 624 9.15 14.50 8.69
N ASP A 625 9.75 13.40 9.16
CA ASP A 625 9.28 12.73 10.36
C ASP A 625 9.54 13.61 11.58
N ARG A 626 8.46 13.99 12.25
CA ARG A 626 8.48 14.77 13.49
C ARG A 626 8.05 13.95 14.70
N ALA A 627 7.58 12.72 14.50
CA ALA A 627 7.26 11.80 15.60
C ALA A 627 8.51 11.04 16.04
N VAL A 628 9.36 10.63 15.08
CA VAL A 628 10.70 10.12 15.34
C VAL A 628 11.66 10.78 14.33
N PRO A 629 12.38 11.83 14.73
CA PRO A 629 13.20 12.60 13.82
C PRO A 629 14.26 11.75 13.11
N ARG A 630 14.48 12.03 11.81
CA ARG A 630 15.41 11.29 10.95
C ARG A 630 16.83 11.17 11.50
N ASP A 631 17.24 12.09 12.38
CA ASP A 631 18.55 12.15 13.00
C ASP A 631 18.82 10.91 13.87
N GLN A 632 17.78 10.31 14.47
CA GLN A 632 17.85 9.03 15.16
C GLN A 632 18.34 7.91 14.23
N GLY A 633 17.81 7.86 13.00
CA GLY A 633 18.26 6.94 11.96
C GLY A 633 19.71 7.18 11.54
N TRP A 634 20.17 8.43 11.51
CA TRP A 634 21.57 8.77 11.22
C TRP A 634 22.50 8.35 12.34
N GLU A 635 22.15 8.62 13.59
CA GLU A 635 22.92 8.20 14.77
C GLU A 635 23.08 6.67 14.78
N TYR A 636 21.99 5.94 14.50
CA TYR A 636 22.02 4.49 14.44
C TYR A 636 22.91 3.97 13.29
N TYR A 637 22.69 4.47 12.07
CA TYR A 637 23.47 4.07 10.90
C TYR A 637 24.97 4.35 11.09
N ARG A 638 25.33 5.55 11.55
CA ARG A 638 26.72 5.94 11.77
C ARG A 638 27.36 5.15 12.90
N GLY A 639 26.65 4.91 14.00
CA GLY A 639 27.13 4.08 15.08
C GLY A 639 27.46 2.66 14.62
N LEU A 640 26.53 1.97 13.95
CA LEU A 640 26.76 0.63 13.41
C LEU A 640 27.88 0.60 12.36
N GLN A 641 27.91 1.59 11.45
CA GLN A 641 28.95 1.70 10.43
C GLN A 641 30.34 1.85 11.06
N GLN A 642 30.49 2.67 12.09
CA GLN A 642 31.79 2.90 12.75
C GLN A 642 32.22 1.72 13.62
N VAL A 643 31.28 1.05 14.29
CA VAL A 643 31.54 -0.19 15.03
C VAL A 643 32.02 -1.31 14.09
N GLY A 644 31.44 -1.40 12.89
CA GLY A 644 31.91 -2.30 11.83
C GLY A 644 31.75 -3.79 12.09
N LYS A 645 30.89 -4.19 13.05
CA LYS A 645 30.66 -5.60 13.42
C LYS A 645 29.61 -6.31 12.57
N THR A 646 28.80 -5.56 11.83
CA THR A 646 27.69 -6.11 11.05
C THR A 646 27.33 -5.21 9.86
N PRO A 647 26.77 -5.75 8.77
CA PRO A 647 26.25 -4.93 7.67
C PRO A 647 25.09 -4.04 8.13
N VAL A 648 25.10 -2.79 7.65
CA VAL A 648 24.02 -1.84 7.88
C VAL A 648 23.67 -1.09 6.60
N LYS A 649 22.37 -0.90 6.36
CA LYS A 649 21.84 -0.10 5.25
C LYS A 649 20.82 0.91 5.80
N PHE A 650 20.86 2.14 5.30
CA PHE A 650 19.92 3.18 5.71
C PHE A 650 19.17 3.74 4.50
N LEU A 651 17.85 3.63 4.51
CA LEU A 651 16.96 4.24 3.54
C LEU A 651 16.29 5.45 4.17
N TRP A 652 16.59 6.60 3.59
CA TRP A 652 15.97 7.86 3.94
C TRP A 652 15.04 8.30 2.80
N PHE A 653 13.78 8.61 3.12
CA PHE A 653 12.72 8.91 2.16
C PHE A 653 12.40 10.41 2.11
N PRO A 654 12.83 11.15 1.08
CA PRO A 654 12.64 12.60 1.00
C PRO A 654 11.17 13.04 0.92
N GLY A 655 10.83 14.09 1.65
CA GLY A 655 9.49 14.69 1.72
C GLY A 655 8.44 13.76 2.33
N GLN A 656 8.83 12.73 3.09
CA GLN A 656 7.89 11.82 3.73
C GLN A 656 7.79 12.10 5.24
N PRO A 657 6.58 12.11 5.81
CA PRO A 657 6.38 12.20 7.24
C PRO A 657 6.58 10.82 7.90
N HIS A 658 6.18 10.69 9.18
CA HIS A 658 6.28 9.44 9.94
C HIS A 658 5.64 8.23 9.25
N SER A 659 4.54 8.44 8.53
CA SER A 659 3.95 7.43 7.63
C SER A 659 4.26 7.75 6.18
N LEU A 660 4.80 6.78 5.44
CA LEU A 660 5.11 6.98 4.01
C LEU A 660 3.81 7.18 3.21
N GLY A 661 3.68 8.32 2.53
CA GLY A 661 2.50 8.66 1.72
C GLY A 661 2.65 8.36 0.23
N LYS A 662 3.89 8.24 -0.28
CA LYS A 662 4.18 7.95 -1.69
C LYS A 662 4.18 6.45 -1.97
N ILE A 663 3.53 6.07 -3.07
CA ILE A 663 3.42 4.67 -3.50
C ILE A 663 4.82 4.09 -3.80
N THR A 664 5.67 4.84 -4.51
CA THR A 664 7.02 4.41 -4.88
C THR A 664 7.89 4.19 -3.64
N HIS A 665 7.75 5.03 -2.62
CA HIS A 665 8.50 4.92 -1.38
C HIS A 665 8.05 3.71 -0.55
N GLN A 666 6.73 3.49 -0.43
CA GLN A 666 6.18 2.29 0.21
C GLN A 666 6.69 1.01 -0.48
N LEU A 667 6.61 0.94 -1.82
CA LEU A 667 7.10 -0.20 -2.58
C LEU A 667 8.62 -0.39 -2.46
N ARG A 668 9.41 0.70 -2.47
CA ARG A 668 10.86 0.62 -2.31
C ARG A 668 11.23 0.08 -0.93
N LYS A 669 10.60 0.56 0.13
CA LYS A 669 10.77 0.04 1.51
C LYS A 669 10.56 -1.46 1.55
N MET A 670 9.38 -1.91 1.11
CA MET A 670 9.02 -3.35 1.16
C MET A 670 10.01 -4.20 0.35
N LYS A 671 10.36 -3.81 -0.87
CA LYS A 671 11.27 -4.59 -1.73
C LYS A 671 12.66 -4.72 -1.13
N GLU A 672 13.19 -3.64 -0.57
CA GLU A 672 14.52 -3.59 0.04
C GLU A 672 14.58 -4.38 1.36
N GLU A 673 13.53 -4.28 2.16
CA GLU A 673 13.40 -5.05 3.41
C GLU A 673 13.27 -6.55 3.11
N ILE A 674 12.42 -6.94 2.16
CA ILE A 674 12.28 -8.34 1.72
C ILE A 674 13.61 -8.90 1.19
N ALA A 675 14.34 -8.14 0.39
CA ALA A 675 15.65 -8.55 -0.13
C ALA A 675 16.70 -8.67 0.99
N TRP A 676 16.65 -7.78 1.99
CA TRP A 676 17.51 -7.84 3.17
C TRP A 676 17.22 -9.10 4.01
N ILE A 677 15.94 -9.42 4.21
CA ILE A 677 15.51 -10.66 4.88
C ILE A 677 15.99 -11.89 4.09
N ASP A 678 15.78 -11.92 2.77
CA ASP A 678 16.25 -13.01 1.91
C ASP A 678 17.77 -13.21 2.02
N THR A 679 18.53 -12.12 2.04
CA THR A 679 19.99 -12.17 2.13
C THR A 679 20.47 -12.71 3.48
N TYR A 680 19.95 -12.19 4.60
CA TYR A 680 20.54 -12.45 5.92
C TYR A 680 19.84 -13.54 6.73
N LEU A 681 18.54 -13.75 6.53
CA LEU A 681 17.81 -14.84 7.18
C LEU A 681 17.91 -16.15 6.39
N PHE A 682 17.96 -16.07 5.05
CA PHE A 682 17.91 -17.24 4.17
C PHE A 682 19.17 -17.49 3.33
N ASP A 683 20.22 -16.67 3.48
CA ASP A 683 21.45 -16.74 2.68
C ASP A 683 21.20 -16.73 1.16
N LYS A 684 20.13 -16.05 0.73
CA LYS A 684 19.79 -15.87 -0.68
C LYS A 684 20.41 -14.60 -1.19
N LYS A 685 21.52 -14.74 -1.93
CA LYS A 685 22.20 -13.60 -2.55
C LYS A 685 21.31 -12.96 -3.61
N PRO A 686 21.32 -11.61 -3.75
CA PRO A 686 20.65 -10.94 -4.86
C PRO A 686 21.12 -11.51 -6.20
N THR A 687 20.19 -11.98 -7.01
CA THR A 687 20.44 -12.44 -8.39
C THR A 687 20.35 -11.31 -9.40
N ASP A 688 19.71 -10.20 -9.01
CA ASP A 688 19.48 -9.05 -9.87
C ASP A 688 20.79 -8.30 -10.09
N ASN A 689 21.14 -8.13 -11.36
CA ASN A 689 22.26 -7.30 -11.76
C ASN A 689 21.74 -5.89 -12.07
N GLU A 690 21.97 -4.94 -11.16
CA GLU A 690 21.51 -3.55 -11.33
C GLU A 690 22.05 -2.86 -12.59
N ALA A 691 23.16 -3.35 -13.18
CA ALA A 691 23.69 -2.85 -14.43
C ALA A 691 22.99 -3.45 -15.67
N PHE A 692 22.24 -4.54 -15.51
CA PHE A 692 21.53 -5.22 -16.59
C PHE A 692 20.13 -4.63 -16.77
N LYS A 693 19.92 -3.97 -17.90
CA LYS A 693 18.61 -3.43 -18.30
C LYS A 693 17.87 -4.45 -19.18
N GLU A 694 16.71 -4.92 -18.74
CA GLU A 694 15.94 -6.03 -19.37
C GLU A 694 15.44 -5.79 -20.80
N ASP A 695 15.38 -4.54 -21.23
CA ASP A 695 15.01 -4.11 -22.58
C ASP A 695 16.20 -3.49 -23.34
N SER A 696 17.43 -3.68 -22.84
CA SER A 696 18.65 -3.26 -23.54
C SER A 696 18.93 -4.14 -24.76
N PRO A 697 19.75 -3.65 -25.72
CA PRO A 697 20.25 -4.49 -26.80
C PRO A 697 20.92 -5.78 -26.31
N LEU A 698 21.59 -5.75 -25.16
CA LEU A 698 22.19 -6.93 -24.54
C LEU A 698 21.14 -7.94 -24.07
N ALA A 699 20.02 -7.48 -23.51
CA ALA A 699 18.93 -8.36 -23.11
C ALA A 699 18.24 -9.02 -24.31
N GLU A 700 18.10 -8.30 -25.43
CA GLU A 700 17.59 -8.88 -26.67
C GLU A 700 18.56 -9.92 -27.26
N ILE A 701 19.87 -9.74 -27.11
CA ILE A 701 20.87 -10.77 -27.50
C ILE A 701 20.71 -12.03 -26.65
N PHE A 702 20.58 -11.91 -25.32
CA PHE A 702 20.36 -13.09 -24.47
C PHE A 702 19.07 -13.84 -24.84
N LYS A 703 17.98 -13.12 -25.16
CA LYS A 703 16.75 -13.75 -25.67
C LYS A 703 16.93 -14.42 -27.04
N LEU A 704 17.82 -13.87 -27.88
CA LEU A 704 18.15 -14.45 -29.18
C LEU A 704 19.03 -15.69 -29.05
N GLU A 705 19.87 -15.78 -28.01
CA GLU A 705 20.66 -16.99 -27.70
C GLU A 705 19.79 -18.20 -27.32
N GLU A 706 18.53 -18.00 -26.91
CA GLU A 706 17.56 -19.09 -26.71
C GLU A 706 17.15 -19.76 -28.03
N ALA A 707 17.39 -19.11 -29.18
CA ALA A 707 17.11 -19.71 -30.48
C ALA A 707 18.07 -20.86 -30.78
N GLN A 708 17.54 -21.95 -31.34
CA GLN A 708 18.36 -23.10 -31.69
C GLN A 708 19.28 -22.76 -32.87
N GLN A 709 20.56 -23.09 -32.73
CA GLN A 709 21.58 -22.86 -33.74
C GLN A 709 22.45 -24.11 -33.92
N GLU A 710 22.88 -24.34 -35.17
CA GLU A 710 23.90 -25.33 -35.51
C GLU A 710 25.06 -24.63 -36.21
N ASN A 711 26.26 -24.67 -35.62
CA ASN A 711 27.46 -24.02 -36.16
C ASN A 711 27.24 -22.54 -36.57
N GLY A 712 26.43 -21.80 -35.81
CA GLY A 712 26.09 -20.39 -36.07
C GLY A 712 24.96 -20.17 -37.08
N LEU A 713 24.31 -21.23 -37.57
CA LEU A 713 23.13 -21.14 -38.43
C LEU A 713 21.86 -21.34 -37.61
N TYR A 714 20.90 -20.43 -37.71
CA TYR A 714 19.62 -20.58 -37.02
C TYR A 714 18.85 -21.78 -37.55
N GLY A 715 18.34 -22.61 -36.65
CA GLY A 715 17.64 -23.83 -36.98
C GLY A 715 18.17 -25.05 -36.23
N VAL A 716 17.73 -26.20 -36.71
CA VAL A 716 17.75 -27.49 -36.02
C VAL A 716 18.20 -28.56 -37.00
N LEU A 717 19.12 -29.44 -36.61
CA LEU A 717 19.47 -30.58 -37.47
C LEU A 717 18.42 -31.68 -37.38
N ASN A 718 17.94 -32.13 -38.54
CA ASN A 718 17.17 -33.35 -38.70
C ASN A 718 17.82 -34.21 -39.78
N LYS A 719 18.45 -35.33 -39.38
CA LYS A 719 19.19 -36.23 -40.29
C LYS A 719 20.19 -35.47 -41.17
N ASP A 720 21.03 -34.64 -40.54
CA ASP A 720 22.05 -33.78 -41.17
C ASP A 720 21.50 -32.67 -42.10
N ILE A 721 20.19 -32.44 -42.09
CA ILE A 721 19.53 -31.35 -42.81
C ILE A 721 19.17 -30.25 -41.81
N LEU A 722 19.64 -29.02 -42.05
CA LEU A 722 19.25 -27.85 -41.27
C LEU A 722 17.81 -27.47 -41.60
N ILE A 723 16.92 -27.56 -40.62
CA ILE A 723 15.50 -27.20 -40.73
C ILE A 723 15.16 -26.01 -39.82
N PRO A 724 14.05 -25.28 -40.07
CA PRO A 724 13.64 -24.17 -39.22
C PRO A 724 13.27 -24.64 -37.80
N GLU A 725 13.69 -23.89 -36.79
CA GLU A 725 13.18 -24.04 -35.43
C GLU A 725 11.72 -23.56 -35.39
N THR A 726 10.85 -24.33 -34.73
CA THR A 726 9.46 -23.95 -34.48
C THR A 726 9.18 -23.82 -32.99
N VAL A 727 8.52 -22.74 -32.58
CA VAL A 727 8.10 -22.45 -31.21
C VAL A 727 6.59 -22.56 -31.07
N GLN A 728 6.15 -23.16 -29.97
CA GLN A 728 4.74 -23.41 -29.70
C GLN A 728 4.04 -22.11 -29.28
N VAL A 729 2.94 -21.76 -29.95
CA VAL A 729 2.23 -20.49 -29.70
C VAL A 729 1.49 -20.51 -28.36
N LYS A 730 0.92 -21.66 -28.00
CA LYS A 730 0.26 -21.96 -26.71
C LYS A 730 0.25 -23.47 -26.49
N GLU A 731 0.10 -23.90 -25.24
CA GLU A 731 -0.14 -25.31 -24.92
C GLU A 731 -1.28 -25.89 -25.78
N ASP A 732 -1.07 -27.10 -26.31
CA ASP A 732 -1.96 -27.79 -27.26
C ASP A 732 -2.32 -27.01 -28.54
N SER A 733 -1.45 -26.08 -28.98
CA SER A 733 -1.60 -25.33 -30.24
C SER A 733 -0.49 -25.61 -31.27
N ILE A 734 -0.63 -25.01 -32.45
CA ILE A 734 0.36 -25.05 -33.54
C ILE A 734 1.70 -24.46 -33.10
N SER A 735 2.77 -24.87 -33.76
CA SER A 735 4.08 -24.22 -33.65
C SER A 735 4.37 -23.36 -34.88
N LEU A 736 4.95 -22.19 -34.67
CA LEU A 736 5.37 -21.27 -35.74
C LEU A 736 6.89 -21.26 -35.84
N GLY A 737 7.42 -21.09 -37.04
CA GLY A 737 8.84 -20.80 -37.24
C GLY A 737 9.25 -19.59 -36.39
N ARG A 738 10.30 -19.75 -35.57
CA ARG A 738 10.83 -18.65 -34.74
C ARG A 738 11.27 -17.47 -35.60
N PHE A 739 11.79 -17.79 -36.78
CA PHE A 739 12.25 -16.86 -37.82
C PHE A 739 11.56 -17.17 -39.15
N GLU A 740 11.69 -16.23 -40.09
CA GLU A 740 11.56 -16.48 -41.52
C GLU A 740 12.54 -17.60 -41.96
N VAL A 741 12.18 -18.40 -42.96
CA VAL A 741 13.08 -19.46 -43.48
C VAL A 741 14.33 -18.82 -44.05
N THR A 742 15.50 -19.25 -43.57
CA THR A 742 16.79 -18.65 -43.95
C THR A 742 17.30 -19.19 -45.29
N ASN A 743 18.23 -18.46 -45.90
CA ASN A 743 18.92 -18.86 -47.12
C ASN A 743 19.60 -20.24 -47.00
N ALA A 744 20.24 -20.52 -45.85
CA ALA A 744 20.88 -21.82 -45.61
C ALA A 744 19.86 -22.96 -45.55
N GLN A 745 18.75 -22.76 -44.83
CA GLN A 745 17.66 -23.74 -44.73
C GLN A 745 17.03 -23.99 -46.11
N PHE A 746 16.74 -22.93 -46.87
CA PHE A 746 16.15 -23.05 -48.21
C PHE A 746 17.10 -23.71 -49.22
N LYS A 747 18.42 -23.47 -49.11
CA LYS A 747 19.42 -24.14 -49.94
C LYS A 747 19.51 -25.65 -49.68
N ALA A 748 19.25 -26.09 -48.44
CA ALA A 748 19.19 -27.53 -48.11
C ALA A 748 18.03 -28.25 -48.85
N PHE A 749 16.96 -27.53 -49.17
CA PHE A 749 15.89 -28.01 -50.05
C PHE A 749 16.28 -27.95 -51.53
N LYS A 750 16.83 -26.80 -51.98
CA LYS A 750 17.11 -26.52 -53.38
C LYS A 750 18.59 -26.18 -53.55
N ASN A 751 19.41 -27.19 -53.83
CA ASN A 751 20.87 -27.03 -53.98
C ASN A 751 21.29 -26.02 -55.07
N THR A 752 20.44 -25.75 -56.06
CA THR A 752 20.66 -24.74 -57.09
C THR A 752 20.39 -23.31 -56.62
N PHE A 753 19.83 -23.12 -55.43
CA PHE A 753 19.62 -21.81 -54.82
C PHE A 753 20.97 -21.20 -54.41
N SER A 754 21.22 -19.98 -54.88
CA SER A 754 22.45 -19.23 -54.65
C SER A 754 22.16 -17.93 -53.91
N PHE A 755 23.01 -17.60 -52.95
CA PHE A 755 23.00 -16.34 -52.20
C PHE A 755 24.45 -15.92 -51.91
N ASP A 756 24.67 -14.65 -51.61
CA ASP A 756 26.02 -14.12 -51.34
C ASP A 756 26.63 -14.75 -50.08
N THR A 757 27.95 -14.99 -50.08
CA THR A 757 28.67 -15.52 -48.91
C THR A 757 28.43 -14.65 -47.66
N GLY A 758 28.14 -15.28 -46.52
CA GLY A 758 27.85 -14.60 -45.26
C GLY A 758 26.39 -14.17 -45.10
N LYS A 759 25.51 -14.49 -46.05
CA LYS A 759 24.06 -14.26 -45.96
C LYS A 759 23.26 -15.52 -45.61
N ASP A 760 23.89 -16.50 -44.97
CA ASP A 760 23.31 -17.79 -44.63
C ASP A 760 22.06 -17.65 -43.73
N ASN A 761 22.10 -16.74 -42.77
CA ASN A 761 20.98 -16.42 -41.86
C ASN A 761 20.06 -15.29 -42.35
N TYR A 762 20.19 -14.81 -43.59
CA TYR A 762 19.23 -13.86 -44.14
C TYR A 762 17.97 -14.60 -44.60
N PRO A 763 16.79 -13.97 -44.61
CA PRO A 763 15.57 -14.61 -45.09
C PRO A 763 15.68 -14.96 -46.57
N ALA A 764 15.14 -16.12 -46.93
CA ALA A 764 15.06 -16.56 -48.32
C ALA A 764 13.90 -15.83 -49.03
N VAL A 765 14.24 -14.96 -49.98
CA VAL A 765 13.25 -14.33 -50.87
C VAL A 765 12.97 -15.28 -52.04
N VAL A 766 11.75 -15.81 -52.11
CA VAL A 766 11.41 -16.92 -53.01
C VAL A 766 10.04 -16.72 -53.69
N SER A 767 9.73 -17.57 -54.67
CA SER A 767 8.38 -17.64 -55.23
C SER A 767 7.42 -18.38 -54.28
N LYS A 768 6.12 -18.07 -54.35
CA LYS A 768 5.10 -18.79 -53.56
C LYS A 768 5.15 -20.30 -53.81
N THR A 769 5.29 -20.70 -55.07
CA THR A 769 5.40 -22.11 -55.48
C THR A 769 6.62 -22.79 -54.85
N ASP A 770 7.76 -22.09 -54.79
CA ASP A 770 8.96 -22.62 -54.13
C ASP A 770 8.75 -22.78 -52.60
N ALA A 771 8.05 -21.84 -51.95
CA ALA A 771 7.71 -21.93 -50.52
C ALA A 771 6.75 -23.10 -50.23
N GLU A 772 5.75 -23.33 -51.08
CA GLU A 772 4.82 -24.46 -51.00
C GLU A 772 5.53 -25.81 -51.20
N ASN A 773 6.46 -25.87 -52.17
CA ASN A 773 7.30 -27.04 -52.40
C ASN A 773 8.23 -27.31 -51.21
N TYR A 774 8.78 -26.25 -50.59
CA TYR A 774 9.64 -26.37 -49.43
C TYR A 774 8.91 -26.98 -48.23
N VAL A 775 7.71 -26.49 -47.87
CA VAL A 775 6.97 -27.05 -46.71
C VAL A 775 6.50 -28.49 -46.96
N THR A 776 6.22 -28.84 -48.21
CA THR A 776 5.92 -30.22 -48.63
C THR A 776 7.14 -31.13 -48.46
N TRP A 777 8.31 -30.68 -48.94
CA TRP A 777 9.58 -31.38 -48.76
C TRP A 777 9.95 -31.53 -47.29
N LEU A 778 9.82 -30.45 -46.50
CA LEU A 778 10.14 -30.44 -45.08
C LEU A 778 9.27 -31.43 -44.29
N SER A 779 7.99 -31.52 -44.65
CA SER A 779 7.08 -32.52 -44.08
C SER A 779 7.54 -33.95 -44.37
N ALA A 780 7.97 -34.23 -45.60
CA ALA A 780 8.49 -35.54 -45.98
C ALA A 780 9.80 -35.90 -45.26
N GLN A 781 10.70 -34.93 -45.06
CA GLN A 781 11.98 -35.18 -44.37
C GLN A 781 11.81 -35.44 -42.86
N THR A 782 10.84 -34.77 -42.23
CA THR A 782 10.64 -34.81 -40.77
C THR A 782 9.61 -35.85 -40.33
N GLY A 783 8.70 -36.27 -41.22
CA GLY A 783 7.54 -37.07 -40.85
C GLY A 783 6.49 -36.30 -40.04
N LYS A 784 6.59 -34.97 -39.95
CA LYS A 784 5.62 -34.08 -39.29
C LYS A 784 4.96 -33.18 -40.33
N THR A 785 3.75 -32.68 -40.05
CA THR A 785 3.05 -31.81 -41.00
C THR A 785 3.55 -30.38 -40.89
N TYR A 786 4.16 -29.87 -41.96
CA TYR A 786 4.53 -28.47 -42.14
C TYR A 786 3.73 -27.84 -43.27
N ARG A 787 3.28 -26.60 -43.08
CA ARG A 787 2.53 -25.82 -44.06
C ARG A 787 2.82 -24.33 -43.93
N LEU A 788 2.32 -23.55 -44.89
CA LEU A 788 2.22 -22.09 -44.74
C LEU A 788 1.06 -21.73 -43.79
N PRO A 789 1.09 -20.53 -43.17
CA PRO A 789 -0.04 -20.02 -42.40
C PRO A 789 -1.33 -20.01 -43.23
N ASN A 790 -2.45 -20.39 -42.62
CA ASN A 790 -3.76 -20.23 -43.26
C ASN A 790 -4.23 -18.77 -43.18
N ALA A 791 -5.35 -18.44 -43.84
CA ALA A 791 -5.86 -17.06 -43.91
C ALA A 791 -6.09 -16.42 -42.51
N LYS A 792 -6.64 -17.18 -41.55
CA LYS A 792 -6.94 -16.68 -40.20
C LYS A 792 -5.67 -16.47 -39.38
N GLU A 793 -4.69 -17.35 -39.53
CA GLU A 793 -3.37 -17.21 -38.89
C GLU A 793 -2.62 -16.01 -39.46
N ALA A 794 -2.61 -15.86 -40.79
CA ALA A 794 -1.98 -14.73 -41.47
C ALA A 794 -2.62 -13.39 -41.07
N GLU A 795 -3.95 -13.32 -40.94
CA GLU A 795 -4.63 -12.12 -40.44
C GLU A 795 -4.20 -11.76 -39.01
N LYS A 796 -4.12 -12.75 -38.11
CA LYS A 796 -3.66 -12.53 -36.74
C LYS A 796 -2.19 -12.09 -36.69
N LEU A 797 -1.34 -12.68 -37.53
CA LEU A 797 0.07 -12.31 -37.64
C LEU A 797 0.25 -10.92 -38.22
N GLN A 798 -0.54 -10.53 -39.23
CA GLN A 798 -0.57 -9.17 -39.78
C GLN A 798 -0.95 -8.14 -38.71
N LEU A 799 -2.00 -8.39 -37.93
CA LEU A 799 -2.41 -7.48 -36.85
C LEU A 799 -1.32 -7.33 -35.78
N LYS A 800 -0.55 -8.38 -35.54
CA LYS A 800 0.62 -8.34 -34.65
C LYS A 800 1.76 -7.54 -35.27
N ALA A 801 2.13 -7.83 -36.51
CA ALA A 801 3.14 -7.12 -37.29
C ALA A 801 2.88 -5.60 -37.35
N ALA A 802 1.64 -5.19 -37.65
CA ALA A 802 1.28 -3.76 -37.71
C ALA A 802 1.48 -3.06 -36.36
N LYS A 803 1.09 -3.72 -35.25
CA LYS A 803 1.28 -3.19 -33.88
C LYS A 803 2.73 -3.17 -33.43
N SER A 804 3.58 -4.05 -33.96
CA SER A 804 5.00 -4.16 -33.61
C SER A 804 5.95 -3.53 -34.63
N SER A 805 5.44 -2.95 -35.72
CA SER A 805 6.22 -2.42 -36.86
C SER A 805 7.28 -1.38 -36.45
N LYS A 806 7.00 -0.57 -35.42
CA LYS A 806 7.96 0.42 -34.93
C LYS A 806 9.23 -0.24 -34.38
N GLY A 807 10.37 0.09 -34.97
CA GLY A 807 11.68 -0.48 -34.59
C GLY A 807 11.98 -1.84 -35.21
N GLN A 808 11.16 -2.32 -36.14
CA GLN A 808 11.44 -3.49 -36.99
C GLN A 808 12.12 -3.09 -38.29
N ASN A 809 12.59 -4.05 -39.08
CA ASN A 809 13.26 -3.76 -40.36
C ASN A 809 12.26 -3.43 -41.47
N ASN A 810 11.72 -2.22 -41.47
CA ASN A 810 10.84 -1.69 -42.53
C ASN A 810 11.31 -0.30 -42.99
N LEU A 811 10.62 0.27 -43.98
CA LEU A 811 11.07 1.51 -44.62
C LEU A 811 11.07 2.71 -43.63
N ASN A 812 10.13 2.76 -42.68
CA ASN A 812 10.07 3.80 -41.65
C ASN A 812 11.35 3.81 -40.80
N THR A 813 11.83 2.63 -40.39
CA THR A 813 13.08 2.50 -39.62
C THR A 813 14.29 2.99 -40.40
N TRP A 814 14.37 2.71 -41.72
CA TRP A 814 15.46 3.21 -42.57
C TRP A 814 15.39 4.71 -42.85
N ALA A 815 14.19 5.30 -42.81
CA ALA A 815 14.01 6.76 -42.90
C ALA A 815 14.54 7.48 -41.64
N GLY A 816 14.50 6.82 -40.48
CA GLY A 816 14.85 7.40 -39.19
C GLY A 816 13.75 8.29 -38.59
N TYR A 817 12.56 8.32 -39.19
CA TYR A 817 11.36 9.02 -38.71
C TYR A 817 10.09 8.36 -39.26
N ASP A 818 8.92 8.75 -38.74
CA ASP A 818 7.62 8.22 -39.19
C ASP A 818 7.28 8.83 -40.57
N LEU A 819 7.27 8.01 -41.61
CA LEU A 819 7.00 8.42 -42.99
C LEU A 819 5.51 8.73 -43.23
N THR A 820 5.24 9.66 -44.13
CA THR A 820 3.95 9.71 -44.83
C THR A 820 3.98 8.80 -46.06
N ALA A 821 2.81 8.47 -46.63
CA ALA A 821 2.74 7.69 -47.87
C ALA A 821 3.50 8.36 -49.03
N ASP A 822 3.43 9.69 -49.13
CA ASP A 822 4.14 10.46 -50.15
C ASP A 822 5.66 10.44 -49.91
N ASP A 823 6.12 10.55 -48.65
CA ASP A 823 7.54 10.45 -48.30
C ASP A 823 8.11 9.06 -48.58
N ALA A 824 7.30 8.01 -48.36
CA ALA A 824 7.70 6.63 -48.64
C ALA A 824 8.00 6.43 -50.14
N ASP A 825 7.15 6.97 -51.02
CA ASP A 825 7.36 6.91 -52.46
C ASP A 825 8.63 7.66 -52.90
N LEU A 826 8.90 8.83 -52.29
CA LEU A 826 10.13 9.60 -52.54
C LEU A 826 11.36 8.85 -52.03
N LEU A 827 11.30 8.30 -50.82
CA LEU A 827 12.40 7.55 -50.23
C LEU A 827 12.70 6.27 -51.04
N LEU A 828 11.68 5.58 -51.55
CA LEU A 828 11.83 4.42 -52.40
C LEU A 828 12.61 4.71 -53.70
N GLN A 829 12.46 5.92 -54.27
CA GLN A 829 13.28 6.33 -55.41
C GLN A 829 14.77 6.40 -55.04
N LYS A 830 15.09 6.88 -53.83
CA LYS A 830 16.46 6.90 -53.32
C LYS A 830 16.96 5.49 -53.01
N VAL A 831 16.13 4.63 -52.41
CA VAL A 831 16.46 3.24 -52.12
C VAL A 831 16.79 2.45 -53.39
N LYS A 832 16.13 2.71 -54.52
CA LYS A 832 16.46 2.08 -55.83
C LYS A 832 17.89 2.35 -56.31
N SER A 833 18.56 3.37 -55.79
CA SER A 833 19.97 3.67 -56.12
C SER A 833 20.98 2.89 -55.26
N LEU A 834 20.52 2.11 -54.28
CA LEU A 834 21.37 1.31 -53.42
C LEU A 834 21.85 0.04 -54.13
N ASN A 835 23.13 -0.25 -53.99
CA ASN A 835 23.72 -1.55 -54.34
C ASN A 835 23.74 -2.52 -53.15
N TYR A 836 23.29 -2.07 -51.97
CA TYR A 836 23.21 -2.88 -50.75
C TYR A 836 21.76 -3.28 -50.48
N SER A 837 21.58 -4.51 -49.95
CA SER A 837 20.27 -4.96 -49.50
C SER A 837 19.91 -4.34 -48.16
N LEU A 838 18.65 -3.92 -47.99
CA LEU A 838 18.07 -3.51 -46.71
C LEU A 838 17.64 -4.70 -45.84
N LEU A 839 17.64 -5.92 -46.39
CA LEU A 839 17.42 -7.14 -45.59
C LEU A 839 18.53 -7.30 -44.56
N LYS A 840 18.20 -7.87 -43.42
CA LYS A 840 19.13 -8.18 -42.33
C LYS A 840 19.11 -9.68 -42.03
N PRO A 841 20.13 -10.24 -41.34
CA PRO A 841 20.01 -11.57 -40.76
C PRO A 841 18.74 -11.67 -39.91
N VAL A 842 18.08 -12.82 -39.92
CA VAL A 842 16.92 -13.05 -39.04
C VAL A 842 17.31 -12.84 -37.57
N GLY A 843 16.40 -12.32 -36.77
CA GLY A 843 16.66 -11.98 -35.37
C GLY A 843 17.40 -10.67 -35.13
N SER A 844 17.64 -9.86 -36.17
CA SER A 844 18.37 -8.58 -36.03
C SER A 844 17.60 -7.48 -35.32
N ASN A 845 16.30 -7.66 -35.10
CA ASN A 845 15.43 -6.68 -34.43
C ASN A 845 14.70 -7.35 -33.26
N LYS A 846 14.03 -6.53 -32.45
CA LYS A 846 13.36 -6.98 -31.22
C LYS A 846 12.31 -8.05 -31.52
N GLY A 847 12.31 -9.13 -30.73
CA GLY A 847 11.31 -10.20 -30.83
C GLY A 847 9.89 -9.72 -30.48
N VAL A 848 8.89 -10.35 -31.10
CA VAL A 848 7.46 -10.06 -30.96
C VAL A 848 6.75 -11.25 -30.31
N LYS A 849 6.11 -11.03 -29.16
CA LYS A 849 5.32 -12.08 -28.48
C LYS A 849 3.99 -12.37 -29.21
N VAL A 850 3.83 -13.63 -29.62
CA VAL A 850 2.64 -14.21 -30.23
C VAL A 850 2.21 -15.41 -29.38
N GLY A 851 1.19 -15.20 -28.54
CA GLY A 851 0.88 -16.16 -27.48
C GLY A 851 2.03 -16.21 -26.48
N ASP A 852 2.50 -17.42 -26.19
CA ASP A 852 3.63 -17.71 -25.29
C ASP A 852 4.96 -17.77 -26.06
N ALA A 853 4.93 -17.71 -27.40
CA ALA A 853 6.11 -17.72 -28.26
C ALA A 853 6.65 -16.32 -28.56
N THR A 854 7.98 -16.19 -28.58
CA THR A 854 8.68 -15.03 -29.14
C THR A 854 9.10 -15.32 -30.57
N LEU A 855 8.54 -14.58 -31.52
CA LEU A 855 8.87 -14.64 -32.94
C LEU A 855 9.73 -13.45 -33.34
N TYR A 856 10.66 -13.62 -34.25
CA TYR A 856 11.47 -12.53 -34.76
C TYR A 856 11.02 -12.12 -36.17
N ASP A 857 11.43 -10.91 -36.56
CA ASP A 857 11.20 -10.33 -37.88
C ASP A 857 9.70 -10.18 -38.24
N LEU A 858 8.83 -10.10 -37.23
CA LEU A 858 7.40 -9.84 -37.42
C LEU A 858 7.14 -8.32 -37.38
N GLY A 859 6.78 -7.72 -38.52
CA GLY A 859 6.68 -6.27 -38.72
C GLY A 859 7.75 -5.69 -39.66
N GLY A 860 8.61 -6.52 -40.25
CA GLY A 860 9.71 -6.08 -41.11
C GLY A 860 10.72 -7.20 -41.40
N ASN A 861 11.59 -6.97 -42.40
CA ASN A 861 12.58 -7.86 -43.02
C ASN A 861 12.09 -8.38 -44.38
N VAL A 862 11.27 -9.42 -44.46
CA VAL A 862 10.51 -9.76 -45.68
C VAL A 862 9.01 -9.86 -45.40
N ALA A 863 8.19 -9.54 -46.41
CA ALA A 863 6.80 -9.96 -46.34
C ALA A 863 6.74 -11.50 -46.44
N GLU A 864 5.66 -12.11 -45.99
CA GLU A 864 5.57 -13.57 -45.89
C GLU A 864 4.39 -14.16 -46.63
N TYR A 865 4.58 -15.33 -47.25
CA TYR A 865 3.49 -16.07 -47.87
C TYR A 865 2.57 -16.75 -46.85
N SER A 866 1.27 -16.66 -47.12
CA SER A 866 0.24 -17.53 -46.56
C SER A 866 -0.35 -18.42 -47.64
N ALA A 867 -1.18 -19.40 -47.24
CA ALA A 867 -1.92 -20.24 -48.17
C ALA A 867 -2.73 -19.42 -49.19
N THR A 868 -3.25 -18.26 -48.79
CA THR A 868 -4.18 -17.45 -49.59
C THR A 868 -3.59 -16.14 -50.11
N GLY A 869 -2.37 -15.75 -49.75
CA GLY A 869 -1.80 -14.45 -50.15
C GLY A 869 -0.46 -14.13 -49.48
N THR A 870 -0.26 -12.87 -49.12
CA THR A 870 0.89 -12.39 -48.33
C THR A 870 0.42 -11.66 -47.08
N TYR A 871 1.29 -11.59 -46.07
CA TYR A 871 1.13 -10.77 -44.88
C TYR A 871 2.50 -10.20 -44.47
N ASP A 872 2.51 -9.33 -43.47
CA ASP A 872 3.67 -8.59 -42.99
C ASP A 872 4.23 -7.54 -43.99
N TYR A 873 5.32 -6.89 -43.58
CA TYR A 873 6.05 -5.85 -44.28
C TYR A 873 7.48 -6.31 -44.53
N SER A 874 8.08 -5.93 -45.65
CA SER A 874 9.52 -6.08 -45.87
C SER A 874 10.30 -4.84 -45.45
N ALA A 875 11.64 -4.95 -45.49
CA ALA A 875 12.57 -3.82 -45.33
C ALA A 875 12.36 -2.67 -46.33
N TYR A 876 11.59 -2.92 -47.38
CA TYR A 876 11.30 -1.97 -48.45
C TYR A 876 9.87 -1.46 -48.43
N ASP A 877 9.04 -1.92 -47.49
CA ASP A 877 7.64 -1.54 -47.43
C ASP A 877 7.39 -0.46 -46.37
N PHE A 878 6.50 0.46 -46.69
CA PHE A 878 5.96 1.44 -45.75
C PHE A 878 5.00 0.76 -44.79
N ALA A 879 5.22 0.93 -43.49
CA ALA A 879 4.33 0.45 -42.45
C ALA A 879 3.48 1.62 -41.94
N ASP A 880 2.20 1.64 -42.34
CA ASP A 880 1.24 2.63 -41.87
C ASP A 880 0.73 2.22 -40.47
N PRO A 881 0.91 3.04 -39.41
CA PRO A 881 0.40 2.72 -38.09
C PRO A 881 -1.14 2.67 -38.02
N TYR A 882 -1.83 3.22 -39.01
CA TYR A 882 -3.30 3.29 -39.07
C TYR A 882 -3.93 2.33 -40.08
N ASP A 883 -3.17 1.80 -41.06
CA ASP A 883 -3.64 0.72 -41.96
C ASP A 883 -2.97 -0.62 -41.60
N GLN A 884 -3.77 -1.54 -41.08
CA GLN A 884 -3.29 -2.84 -40.64
C GLN A 884 -3.37 -3.90 -41.76
N LYS A 885 -3.74 -3.54 -42.99
CA LYS A 885 -3.85 -4.51 -44.08
C LYS A 885 -2.47 -4.94 -44.60
N PRO A 886 -2.34 -6.16 -45.14
CA PRO A 886 -1.14 -6.59 -45.83
C PRO A 886 -0.77 -5.69 -47.00
N VAL A 887 0.52 -5.41 -47.16
CA VAL A 887 1.07 -4.66 -48.28
C VAL A 887 1.50 -5.59 -49.42
N SER A 888 1.47 -5.08 -50.66
CA SER A 888 1.99 -5.82 -51.81
C SER A 888 3.50 -5.62 -51.92
N SER A 889 4.26 -6.62 -51.46
CA SER A 889 5.72 -6.57 -51.44
C SER A 889 6.35 -7.29 -52.63
N LYS A 890 7.53 -6.83 -53.04
CA LYS A 890 8.41 -7.54 -54.00
C LYS A 890 9.43 -8.45 -53.31
N HIS A 891 9.62 -8.30 -52.00
CA HIS A 891 10.56 -9.08 -51.20
C HIS A 891 9.76 -9.96 -50.27
N VAL A 892 9.42 -11.16 -50.77
CA VAL A 892 8.54 -12.09 -50.07
C VAL A 892 9.30 -13.38 -49.75
N GLY A 893 9.38 -13.72 -48.47
CA GLY A 893 9.79 -15.02 -47.98
C GLY A 893 8.62 -15.75 -47.33
N PHE A 894 8.90 -16.55 -46.30
CA PHE A 894 7.86 -17.29 -45.60
C PHE A 894 8.39 -17.82 -44.26
N ARG A 895 7.49 -18.03 -43.30
CA ARG A 895 7.73 -18.89 -42.14
C ARG A 895 6.91 -20.17 -42.23
N VAL A 896 7.36 -21.20 -41.52
CA VAL A 896 6.68 -22.49 -41.46
C VAL A 896 5.71 -22.56 -40.30
N VAL A 897 4.58 -23.24 -40.50
CA VAL A 897 3.68 -23.69 -39.43
C VAL A 897 3.80 -25.19 -39.32
N LYS A 898 3.96 -25.68 -38.10
CA LYS A 898 3.99 -27.10 -37.77
C LYS A 898 2.77 -27.45 -36.93
N GLU A 899 2.04 -28.47 -37.37
CA GLU A 899 0.83 -28.96 -36.69
C GLU A 899 1.13 -29.94 -35.56
#